data_AF-A0A7R9KEM6-F1
#
_entry.id   AF-A0A7R9KEM6-F1
#
_cell.length_a   1.000
_cell.length_b   1.000
_cell.length_c   1.000
_cell.angle_alpha   90.00
_cell.angle_beta   90.00
_cell.angle_gamma   90.00
#
_symmetry.space_group_name_H-M   'P 1'
#
loop_
_entity.id
_entity.type
_entity.pdbx_description
1 polymer ?
#
loop_
_entity_poly.entity_id
_entity_poly.type
_entity_poly.pdbx_seq_one_letter_code
_entity_poly.pdbx_strand_id
1 'polypeptide(L)'
;MSDDDTSNFDDIEKDDTTEESFPVPKAFAGNNMPFVGFTYSSDYQLLSRDRTDRKRNGSIEVLSVEMDFFLFNTIFSQKPEIDKRKFEKLEDEIHRITAINKEIDNKYRITLTQLEKQSDNLVALRSEKLEVEKALTVLRHDIKEAQRKYELECDNRRKVEIKVSELWAKLEQEQSLRSQLTHSTQHTNDKFVVLEKQFATLSEKFKTESETAVKLKKLNAELTLNSSNKEKIIDELSEKIEMFQRVNTNQALDIQNLQSQMDKAHNSWAQINDRTQDLENRKQLIQHELEVLREREATTAIQNQRLTDTIVEMEKNRRRVLTKKRSLHSMLTNRDQQKTRTSSHYKSYSNVDYRQLMQQIQKIEGELRQENDKTKALKVQLDEDVNKRSHLQLGLKEQTEEIIGLRQREMNFIKELNDLKDSKKKTEDKLTRLKSERSMDELQLKELQDQLEAEQYFSSICQEKERQISMINVDYRQLMQQIQKIEGELRQENDKTKALKVQLDEDVNKRSHLQLGLKEQTEEIISLRQREMNFIKELNDLKDSKKKTEDELTRLKSERSMDELQLKELQDQLEAEQYFSSTIILRSMDELQLKELQDQLEAEQYFSSLYKTQVKELKEEIEDKQRFFNDFEEEKSSLCHQIEIALARAETEGIARRQAEELTADLEKEKAIRELEIEDSERRLRSELNTKEEIINTYLNKESEYSKTVEIITKEKEELNTKIHFMNQEMNNYINQTVHNDKVEQLTKQLQQEKLLKQQAVNKLAEIMNRRDMNLSGKKSKGSSADLRRKEKECRKLQQDLTTERENYSQMVSRFQKEASEMQAILYDESQLKVKLQMELDSKDAENEQLRQKMILRLSDEHIINSTIKEIESNDMENFRLEGWLSIPNKQNIRRHGWRKQYVVVSSRKIIFYNSEVDKAKADPALILDLSKLFHVRSVTQ
;
A
#
# COMPACT_ATOMS: atom_id res chain seq x y z
N MET A 1 5.87 0.97 -60.34
CA MET A 1 7.11 1.78 -60.21
C MET A 1 7.49 1.60 -58.75
N SER A 2 8.23 0.55 -58.39
CA SER A 2 9.57 0.15 -58.83
C SER A 2 10.64 0.99 -58.15
N ASP A 3 11.64 0.28 -57.61
CA ASP A 3 12.90 0.77 -57.06
C ASP A 3 12.79 1.48 -55.68
N ASP A 4 13.71 1.30 -54.73
CA ASP A 4 14.50 0.10 -54.34
C ASP A 4 15.20 0.42 -53.01
N ASP A 5 15.16 -0.48 -52.02
CA ASP A 5 16.13 -0.46 -50.90
C ASP A 5 16.21 -1.82 -50.17
N THR A 6 17.05 -2.73 -50.69
CA THR A 6 17.38 -4.01 -50.03
C THR A 6 18.81 -3.95 -49.47
N SER A 7 18.97 -3.33 -48.30
CA SER A 7 20.30 -3.02 -47.73
C SER A 7 20.51 -3.41 -46.26
N ASN A 8 19.67 -4.27 -45.66
CA ASN A 8 19.89 -4.73 -44.28
C ASN A 8 19.28 -6.12 -43.96
N PHE A 9 19.80 -7.17 -44.60
CA PHE A 9 19.60 -8.58 -44.19
C PHE A 9 20.94 -9.30 -44.18
N ASP A 10 21.33 -9.83 -43.02
CA ASP A 10 22.50 -10.70 -42.87
C ASP A 10 22.28 -12.08 -43.51
N ASP A 11 23.36 -12.78 -43.84
CA ASP A 11 23.34 -14.10 -44.47
C ASP A 11 22.62 -15.16 -43.62
N ILE A 12 21.61 -15.80 -44.20
CA ILE A 12 20.97 -16.99 -43.62
C ILE A 12 21.85 -18.21 -43.94
N GLU A 13 22.50 -18.78 -42.92
CA GLU A 13 23.21 -20.05 -43.05
C GLU A 13 22.25 -21.16 -43.51
N LYS A 14 22.73 -22.05 -44.38
CA LYS A 14 21.92 -23.13 -44.94
C LYS A 14 21.78 -24.29 -43.95
N ASP A 15 20.54 -24.53 -43.53
CA ASP A 15 20.16 -25.68 -42.71
C ASP A 15 20.10 -26.97 -43.55
N ASP A 16 21.26 -27.63 -43.72
CA ASP A 16 21.38 -28.95 -44.37
C ASP A 16 21.09 -30.09 -43.36
N THR A 17 19.88 -30.11 -42.79
CA THR A 17 19.42 -31.18 -41.88
C THR A 17 18.60 -32.26 -42.61
N THR A 18 19.30 -33.28 -43.11
CA THR A 18 18.69 -34.41 -43.84
C THR A 18 18.11 -35.51 -42.93
N GLU A 19 16.85 -35.85 -43.23
CA GLU A 19 16.18 -37.15 -43.03
C GLU A 19 15.78 -37.60 -41.61
N GLU A 20 14.48 -37.92 -41.49
CA GLU A 20 13.89 -38.65 -40.36
C GLU A 20 14.40 -40.10 -40.30
N SER A 21 14.52 -40.66 -39.09
CA SER A 21 14.63 -42.11 -38.94
C SER A 21 13.86 -42.61 -37.71
N PHE A 22 12.96 -43.57 -37.91
CA PHE A 22 12.04 -44.07 -36.89
C PHE A 22 12.74 -44.91 -35.81
N PRO A 23 12.29 -44.85 -34.54
CA PRO A 23 12.87 -45.63 -33.46
C PRO A 23 12.56 -47.13 -33.59
N VAL A 24 13.59 -47.96 -33.64
CA VAL A 24 13.45 -49.44 -33.68
C VAL A 24 13.04 -49.98 -32.30
N PRO A 25 11.99 -50.84 -32.19
CA PRO A 25 11.51 -51.35 -30.90
C PRO A 25 12.49 -52.24 -30.11
N LYS A 26 12.25 -52.33 -28.80
CA LYS A 26 12.99 -53.23 -27.89
C LYS A 26 12.53 -54.69 -27.98
N ALA A 27 13.47 -55.57 -27.60
CA ALA A 27 13.31 -56.95 -27.14
C ALA A 27 13.15 -58.07 -28.18
N PHE A 28 14.07 -59.05 -28.10
CA PHE A 28 13.77 -60.46 -28.35
C PHE A 28 14.50 -61.33 -27.31
N ALA A 29 13.77 -61.88 -26.35
CA ALA A 29 14.31 -62.74 -25.29
C ALA A 29 14.37 -64.21 -25.76
N GLY A 30 15.34 -64.53 -26.62
CA GLY A 30 15.48 -65.83 -27.30
C GLY A 30 15.98 -67.00 -26.42
N ASN A 31 15.32 -67.29 -25.30
CA ASN A 31 15.67 -68.43 -24.45
C ASN A 31 15.05 -69.75 -24.97
N ASN A 32 15.66 -70.37 -25.99
CA ASN A 32 15.23 -71.65 -26.55
C ASN A 32 16.40 -72.61 -26.78
N MET A 33 16.54 -73.61 -25.91
CA MET A 33 17.44 -74.75 -26.07
C MET A 33 16.82 -75.81 -26.99
N PRO A 34 17.42 -76.17 -28.15
CA PRO A 34 17.07 -77.38 -28.86
C PRO A 34 17.69 -78.60 -28.14
N PHE A 35 16.90 -79.28 -27.32
CA PHE A 35 17.27 -80.59 -26.79
C PHE A 35 17.35 -81.62 -27.93
N VAL A 36 18.56 -82.02 -28.31
CA VAL A 36 18.79 -83.25 -29.09
C VAL A 36 19.31 -84.31 -28.11
N GLY A 37 18.37 -85.05 -27.50
CA GLY A 37 18.70 -86.21 -26.68
C GLY A 37 19.14 -87.36 -27.56
N PHE A 38 20.40 -87.78 -27.45
CA PHE A 38 20.88 -88.99 -28.13
C PHE A 38 20.27 -90.23 -27.48
N THR A 39 19.65 -91.06 -28.31
CA THR A 39 19.09 -92.35 -27.91
C THR A 39 20.19 -93.32 -27.51
N TYR A 40 20.03 -94.00 -26.37
CA TYR A 40 20.87 -95.13 -26.01
C TYR A 40 20.69 -96.27 -27.02
N SER A 41 21.75 -96.61 -27.74
CA SER A 41 21.90 -97.95 -28.34
C SER A 41 22.70 -98.82 -27.38
N SER A 42 22.36 -100.10 -27.29
CA SER A 42 23.17 -101.06 -26.55
C SER A 42 24.51 -101.27 -27.25
N ASP A 43 25.59 -101.31 -26.48
CA ASP A 43 26.41 -102.52 -26.26
C ASP A 43 27.60 -102.19 -25.33
N TYR A 44 28.48 -103.17 -25.07
CA TYR A 44 29.68 -103.07 -24.21
C TYR A 44 29.46 -102.91 -22.69
N GLN A 45 28.57 -103.72 -22.11
CA GLN A 45 28.73 -104.13 -20.70
C GLN A 45 29.79 -105.24 -20.57
N LEU A 46 31.04 -104.87 -20.30
CA LEU A 46 32.05 -105.77 -19.74
C LEU A 46 32.92 -105.05 -18.71
N LEU A 47 33.23 -105.74 -17.60
CA LEU A 47 34.21 -105.37 -16.57
C LEU A 47 33.93 -104.14 -15.69
N SER A 48 32.86 -104.19 -14.90
CA SER A 48 32.83 -103.58 -13.56
C SER A 48 32.54 -104.65 -12.51
N ARG A 49 33.57 -105.06 -11.75
CA ARG A 49 33.44 -106.03 -10.66
C ARG A 49 33.50 -105.32 -9.32
N ASP A 50 32.33 -105.15 -8.71
CA ASP A 50 32.16 -104.52 -7.40
C ASP A 50 32.88 -105.30 -6.27
N ARG A 51 33.28 -104.60 -5.21
CA ARG A 51 33.90 -105.14 -4.00
C ARG A 51 33.04 -104.78 -2.78
N THR A 52 32.17 -105.69 -2.37
CA THR A 52 31.42 -105.57 -1.12
C THR A 52 32.23 -106.08 0.09
N ASP A 53 32.13 -105.35 1.21
CA ASP A 53 32.73 -105.73 2.49
C ASP A 53 32.18 -107.04 3.06
N ARG A 54 33.05 -107.81 3.75
CA ARG A 54 32.71 -108.49 5.03
C ARG A 54 33.92 -109.08 5.78
N LYS A 55 34.22 -108.44 6.92
CA LYS A 55 34.57 -109.02 8.24
C LYS A 55 35.43 -110.30 8.35
N ARG A 56 36.66 -110.08 8.87
CA ARG A 56 37.24 -110.64 10.12
C ARG A 56 37.43 -112.17 10.31
N ASN A 57 38.63 -112.49 10.81
CA ASN A 57 39.06 -113.74 11.48
C ASN A 57 39.12 -114.99 10.56
N GLY A 58 40.04 -115.95 10.76
CA GLY A 58 41.18 -116.01 11.68
C GLY A 58 41.76 -117.44 11.74
N SER A 59 42.96 -117.58 12.33
CA SER A 59 43.65 -118.85 12.68
C SER A 59 44.01 -119.87 11.58
N ILE A 60 45.29 -120.24 11.63
CA ILE A 60 46.00 -121.35 10.99
C ILE A 60 45.44 -122.72 11.44
N GLU A 61 45.38 -123.70 10.53
CA GLU A 61 45.78 -125.13 10.69
C GLU A 61 45.78 -125.76 9.27
N VAL A 62 46.88 -126.32 8.73
CA VAL A 62 47.62 -127.57 9.04
C VAL A 62 46.95 -128.83 8.44
N LEU A 63 47.80 -129.76 7.98
CA LEU A 63 47.45 -130.90 7.12
C LEU A 63 46.47 -131.90 7.77
N SER A 64 45.52 -132.39 6.98
CA SER A 64 45.35 -133.84 6.77
C SER A 64 44.57 -134.11 5.48
N VAL A 65 45.06 -135.04 4.66
CA VAL A 65 44.25 -135.72 3.64
C VAL A 65 43.90 -137.10 4.19
N GLU A 66 42.61 -137.40 4.12
CA GLU A 66 41.89 -138.68 4.20
C GLU A 66 42.67 -139.95 4.57
N MET A 67 42.12 -140.72 5.52
CA MET A 67 42.58 -142.06 5.91
C MET A 67 41.43 -143.07 5.83
N ASP A 68 41.68 -144.17 5.12
CA ASP A 68 40.87 -145.41 5.05
C ASP A 68 39.44 -145.30 4.44
N PHE A 69 38.85 -146.37 3.87
CA PHE A 69 39.10 -147.80 4.10
C PHE A 69 38.84 -148.69 2.85
N PHE A 70 39.19 -149.98 2.93
CA PHE A 70 39.06 -151.06 1.90
C PHE A 70 39.88 -150.87 0.61
N LEU A 71 41.01 -151.57 0.41
CA LEU A 71 40.99 -153.01 0.09
C LEU A 71 42.37 -153.68 0.30
N PHE A 72 42.51 -154.45 1.38
CA PHE A 72 43.53 -155.49 1.49
C PHE A 72 42.98 -156.69 2.30
N ASN A 73 42.67 -157.80 1.61
CA ASN A 73 43.45 -159.05 1.71
C ASN A 73 42.63 -160.28 1.28
N THR A 74 42.91 -160.85 0.10
CA THR A 74 42.61 -162.27 -0.21
C THR A 74 43.54 -162.79 -1.33
N ILE A 75 43.96 -164.06 -1.22
CA ILE A 75 44.66 -164.89 -2.23
C ILE A 75 46.19 -164.63 -2.47
N PHE A 76 46.99 -165.15 -1.53
CA PHE A 76 48.04 -166.19 -1.72
C PHE A 76 49.28 -166.05 -2.64
N SER A 77 50.35 -166.72 -2.18
CA SER A 77 51.77 -166.63 -2.59
C SER A 77 52.25 -167.57 -3.72
N GLN A 78 53.37 -167.25 -4.40
CA GLN A 78 54.61 -168.08 -4.51
C GLN A 78 55.76 -167.44 -5.37
N LYS A 79 56.89 -168.14 -5.53
CA LYS A 79 58.24 -167.78 -6.09
C LYS A 79 58.43 -168.20 -7.58
N PRO A 80 59.57 -167.97 -8.32
CA PRO A 80 60.65 -166.94 -8.25
C PRO A 80 61.25 -166.43 -9.63
N GLU A 81 62.24 -165.51 -9.58
CA GLU A 81 63.48 -165.38 -10.44
C GLU A 81 63.47 -164.80 -11.89
N ILE A 82 64.49 -163.96 -12.23
CA ILE A 82 65.31 -163.85 -13.49
C ILE A 82 65.93 -162.43 -13.80
N ASP A 83 67.25 -162.42 -14.07
CA ASP A 83 68.17 -161.45 -14.76
C ASP A 83 68.23 -159.92 -14.44
N LYS A 84 69.38 -159.27 -14.72
CA LYS A 84 69.79 -157.97 -14.14
C LYS A 84 70.43 -156.92 -15.09
N ARG A 85 70.74 -157.23 -16.36
CA ARG A 85 71.59 -156.34 -17.23
C ARG A 85 70.91 -155.21 -18.01
N LYS A 86 69.58 -155.04 -17.95
CA LYS A 86 68.86 -153.98 -18.70
C LYS A 86 68.68 -152.65 -17.95
N PHE A 87 68.90 -152.64 -16.63
CA PHE A 87 68.49 -151.53 -15.75
C PHE A 87 69.36 -150.27 -15.92
N GLU A 88 70.68 -150.46 -15.86
CA GLU A 88 71.74 -149.44 -15.85
C GLU A 88 71.61 -148.38 -16.98
N LYS A 89 71.23 -148.81 -18.19
CA LYS A 89 71.06 -147.90 -19.35
C LYS A 89 69.82 -147.00 -19.31
N LEU A 90 68.86 -147.28 -18.43
CA LEU A 90 67.66 -146.45 -18.27
C LEU A 90 67.90 -145.33 -17.24
N GLU A 91 68.82 -145.53 -16.30
CA GLU A 91 69.12 -144.58 -15.22
C GLU A 91 69.85 -143.33 -15.76
N ASP A 92 70.79 -143.49 -16.70
CA ASP A 92 71.47 -142.38 -17.38
C ASP A 92 70.50 -141.44 -18.13
N GLU A 93 69.49 -142.01 -18.80
CA GLU A 93 68.56 -141.23 -19.63
C GLU A 93 67.62 -140.38 -18.77
N ILE A 94 67.18 -140.92 -17.63
CA ILE A 94 66.41 -140.21 -16.61
C ILE A 94 67.20 -139.00 -16.08
N HIS A 95 68.51 -139.12 -15.87
CA HIS A 95 69.35 -138.02 -15.42
C HIS A 95 69.44 -136.89 -16.46
N ARG A 96 69.58 -137.21 -17.75
CA ARG A 96 69.61 -136.20 -18.83
C ARG A 96 68.31 -135.43 -18.94
N ILE A 97 67.16 -136.12 -18.92
CA ILE A 97 65.83 -135.49 -18.94
C ILE A 97 65.62 -134.59 -17.70
N THR A 98 66.05 -135.07 -16.52
CA THR A 98 65.94 -134.30 -15.27
C THR A 98 66.77 -133.01 -15.27
N ALA A 99 67.94 -133.02 -15.93
CA ALA A 99 68.76 -131.81 -16.10
C ALA A 99 68.09 -130.77 -17.01
N ILE A 100 67.56 -131.21 -18.16
CA ILE A 100 66.86 -130.33 -19.13
C ILE A 100 65.62 -129.69 -18.50
N ASN A 101 64.81 -130.46 -17.77
CA ASN A 101 63.62 -129.94 -17.10
C ASN A 101 63.96 -128.83 -16.09
N LYS A 102 65.04 -128.98 -15.30
CA LYS A 102 65.51 -127.93 -14.37
C LYS A 102 65.95 -126.65 -15.08
N GLU A 103 66.52 -126.75 -16.28
CA GLU A 103 66.89 -125.58 -17.08
C GLU A 103 65.65 -124.85 -17.63
N ILE A 104 64.64 -125.61 -18.05
CA ILE A 104 63.34 -125.08 -18.50
C ILE A 104 62.59 -124.40 -17.35
N ASP A 105 62.51 -125.04 -16.17
CA ASP A 105 61.92 -124.45 -14.96
C ASP A 105 62.59 -123.12 -14.57
N ASN A 106 63.93 -123.05 -14.68
CA ASN A 106 64.67 -121.83 -14.37
C ASN A 106 64.38 -120.71 -15.38
N LYS A 107 64.34 -121.03 -16.68
CA LYS A 107 63.94 -120.08 -17.75
C LYS A 107 62.48 -119.61 -17.58
N TYR A 108 61.58 -120.51 -17.20
CA TYR A 108 60.19 -120.18 -16.90
C TYR A 108 60.08 -119.21 -15.71
N ARG A 109 60.78 -119.49 -14.60
CA ARG A 109 60.84 -118.60 -13.43
C ARG A 109 61.38 -117.20 -13.77
N ILE A 110 62.50 -117.12 -14.50
CA ILE A 110 63.07 -115.83 -14.93
C ILE A 110 62.07 -115.05 -15.79
N THR A 111 61.39 -115.72 -16.71
CA THR A 111 60.36 -115.11 -17.58
C THR A 111 59.16 -114.63 -16.77
N LEU A 112 58.71 -115.39 -15.77
CA LEU A 112 57.63 -115.01 -14.85
C LEU A 112 57.99 -113.75 -14.05
N THR A 113 59.19 -113.71 -13.44
CA THR A 113 59.68 -112.53 -12.70
C THR A 113 59.88 -111.30 -13.60
N GLN A 114 60.15 -111.50 -14.89
CA GLN A 114 60.22 -110.41 -15.86
C GLN A 114 58.82 -109.89 -16.25
N LEU A 115 57.81 -110.77 -16.33
CA LEU A 115 56.40 -110.40 -16.53
C LEU A 115 55.81 -109.69 -15.30
N GLU A 116 56.14 -110.13 -14.09
CA GLU A 116 55.76 -109.47 -12.83
C GLU A 116 56.27 -108.02 -12.81
N LYS A 117 57.57 -107.80 -13.11
CA LYS A 117 58.15 -106.44 -13.23
C LYS A 117 57.51 -105.59 -14.32
N GLN A 118 57.08 -106.18 -15.43
CA GLN A 118 56.33 -105.45 -16.48
C GLN A 118 54.92 -105.07 -16.01
N SER A 119 54.25 -105.94 -15.23
CA SER A 119 52.97 -105.63 -14.59
C SER A 119 53.10 -104.47 -13.60
N ASP A 120 54.11 -104.49 -12.73
CA ASP A 120 54.34 -103.41 -11.75
C ASP A 120 54.65 -102.07 -12.43
N ASN A 121 55.49 -102.08 -13.47
CA ASN A 121 55.76 -100.88 -14.29
C ASN A 121 54.49 -100.34 -14.96
N LEU A 122 53.59 -101.21 -15.46
CA LEU A 122 52.31 -100.80 -16.04
C LEU A 122 51.34 -100.24 -14.99
N VAL A 123 51.41 -100.69 -13.73
CA VAL A 123 50.64 -100.09 -12.62
C VAL A 123 51.20 -98.71 -12.27
N ALA A 124 52.52 -98.56 -12.18
CA ALA A 124 53.18 -97.28 -11.93
C ALA A 124 52.83 -96.23 -13.00
N LEU A 125 52.99 -96.57 -14.29
CA LEU A 125 52.64 -95.70 -15.42
C LEU A 125 51.15 -95.32 -15.45
N ARG A 126 50.25 -96.20 -14.99
CA ARG A 126 48.83 -95.88 -14.84
C ARG A 126 48.56 -94.90 -13.70
N SER A 127 49.32 -94.98 -12.59
CA SER A 127 49.24 -94.01 -11.49
C SER A 127 49.76 -92.65 -11.92
N GLU A 128 50.93 -92.60 -12.54
CA GLU A 128 51.53 -91.38 -13.09
C GLU A 128 50.61 -90.69 -14.10
N LYS A 129 50.04 -91.46 -15.06
CA LYS A 129 49.04 -90.94 -15.99
C LYS A 129 47.84 -90.32 -15.28
N LEU A 130 47.31 -90.98 -14.24
CA LEU A 130 46.16 -90.48 -13.47
C LEU A 130 46.49 -89.20 -12.69
N GLU A 131 47.73 -89.05 -12.20
CA GLU A 131 48.21 -87.83 -11.56
C GLU A 131 48.39 -86.68 -12.55
N VAL A 132 48.94 -86.95 -13.75
CA VAL A 132 49.00 -85.97 -14.85
C VAL A 132 47.59 -85.56 -15.29
N GLU A 133 46.65 -86.50 -15.44
CA GLU A 133 45.25 -86.18 -15.79
C GLU A 133 44.59 -85.30 -14.72
N LYS A 134 44.82 -85.56 -13.42
CA LYS A 134 44.36 -84.70 -12.32
C LYS A 134 44.97 -83.30 -12.41
N ALA A 135 46.29 -83.18 -12.54
CA ALA A 135 46.99 -81.90 -12.65
C ALA A 135 46.49 -81.08 -13.86
N LEU A 136 46.21 -81.74 -14.98
CA LEU A 136 45.65 -81.13 -16.18
C LEU A 136 44.20 -80.63 -15.94
N THR A 137 43.39 -81.34 -15.14
CA THR A 137 42.05 -80.82 -14.74
C THR A 137 42.13 -79.60 -13.82
N VAL A 138 43.11 -79.55 -12.90
CA VAL A 138 43.34 -78.38 -12.02
C VAL A 138 43.78 -77.16 -12.86
N LEU A 139 44.78 -77.31 -13.72
CA LEU A 139 45.22 -76.22 -14.61
C LEU A 139 44.09 -75.70 -15.53
N ARG A 140 43.18 -76.58 -15.98
CA ARG A 140 41.98 -76.18 -16.73
C ARG A 140 40.94 -75.43 -15.89
N HIS A 141 40.88 -75.67 -14.59
CA HIS A 141 40.08 -74.87 -13.67
C HIS A 141 40.70 -73.48 -13.47
N ASP A 142 42.00 -73.44 -13.16
CA ASP A 142 42.70 -72.20 -12.80
C ASP A 142 42.78 -71.22 -13.97
N ILE A 143 42.97 -71.71 -15.20
CA ILE A 143 42.86 -70.90 -16.42
C ILE A 143 41.46 -70.26 -16.56
N LYS A 144 40.38 -71.00 -16.26
CA LYS A 144 39.01 -70.47 -16.30
C LYS A 144 38.74 -69.47 -15.17
N GLU A 145 39.34 -69.65 -14.00
CA GLU A 145 39.24 -68.67 -12.91
C GLU A 145 40.02 -67.39 -13.23
N ALA A 146 41.19 -67.49 -13.84
CA ALA A 146 41.96 -66.35 -14.35
C ALA A 146 41.20 -65.60 -15.45
N GLN A 147 40.56 -66.31 -16.38
CA GLN A 147 39.70 -65.72 -17.42
C GLN A 147 38.55 -64.92 -16.80
N ARG A 148 37.80 -65.49 -15.85
CA ARG A 148 36.71 -64.78 -15.13
C ARG A 148 37.19 -63.52 -14.40
N LYS A 149 38.39 -63.56 -13.80
CA LYS A 149 38.99 -62.39 -13.13
C LYS A 149 39.34 -61.29 -14.14
N TYR A 150 39.94 -61.65 -15.27
CA TYR A 150 40.24 -60.72 -16.36
C TYR A 150 38.99 -60.11 -17.00
N GLU A 151 37.94 -60.91 -17.22
CA GLU A 151 36.64 -60.44 -17.70
C GLU A 151 36.02 -59.41 -16.74
N LEU A 152 35.99 -59.72 -15.44
CA LEU A 152 35.50 -58.82 -14.39
C LEU A 152 36.33 -57.52 -14.30
N GLU A 153 37.65 -57.61 -14.45
CA GLU A 153 38.55 -56.45 -14.47
C GLU A 153 38.31 -55.57 -15.70
N CYS A 154 38.10 -56.16 -16.89
CA CYS A 154 37.75 -55.43 -18.11
C CYS A 154 36.37 -54.77 -18.02
N ASP A 155 35.39 -55.43 -17.42
CA ASP A 155 34.06 -54.85 -17.14
C ASP A 155 34.16 -53.68 -16.15
N ASN A 156 35.00 -53.79 -15.12
CA ASN A 156 35.23 -52.71 -14.16
C ASN A 156 36.00 -51.54 -14.80
N ARG A 157 36.99 -51.82 -15.66
CA ARG A 157 37.69 -50.77 -16.43
C ARG A 157 36.71 -50.02 -17.35
N ARG A 158 35.84 -50.73 -18.08
CA ARG A 158 34.79 -50.10 -18.91
C ARG A 158 33.83 -49.23 -18.09
N LYS A 159 33.44 -49.64 -16.88
CA LYS A 159 32.64 -48.79 -15.96
C LYS A 159 33.39 -47.51 -15.55
N VAL A 160 34.70 -47.59 -15.29
CA VAL A 160 35.53 -46.42 -14.95
C VAL A 160 35.73 -45.51 -16.17
N GLU A 161 36.01 -46.07 -17.35
CA GLU A 161 36.10 -45.32 -18.62
C GLU A 161 34.82 -44.52 -18.91
N ILE A 162 33.64 -45.15 -18.76
CA ILE A 162 32.33 -44.47 -18.85
C ILE A 162 32.22 -43.36 -17.79
N LYS A 163 32.62 -43.62 -16.54
CA LYS A 163 32.52 -42.63 -15.46
C LYS A 163 33.43 -41.42 -15.67
N VAL A 164 34.63 -41.62 -16.23
CA VAL A 164 35.53 -40.53 -16.61
C VAL A 164 34.90 -39.69 -17.74
N SER A 165 34.32 -40.33 -18.76
CA SER A 165 33.62 -39.64 -19.84
C SER A 165 32.42 -38.81 -19.34
N GLU A 166 31.57 -39.38 -18.46
CA GLU A 166 30.47 -38.65 -17.81
C GLU A 166 30.94 -37.42 -17.01
N LEU A 167 32.08 -37.53 -16.31
CA LEU A 167 32.63 -36.43 -15.52
C LEU A 167 33.27 -35.35 -16.41
N TRP A 168 33.89 -35.74 -17.52
CA TRP A 168 34.49 -34.81 -18.48
C TRP A 168 33.42 -33.99 -19.20
N ALA A 169 32.37 -34.63 -19.70
CA ALA A 169 31.22 -33.94 -20.30
C ALA A 169 30.52 -32.98 -19.33
N LYS A 170 30.46 -33.31 -18.03
CA LYS A 170 29.93 -32.40 -16.99
C LYS A 170 30.84 -31.22 -16.70
N LEU A 171 32.16 -31.40 -16.77
CA LEU A 171 33.13 -30.31 -16.62
C LEU A 171 33.03 -29.34 -17.80
N GLU A 172 32.92 -29.85 -19.03
CA GLU A 172 32.74 -29.04 -20.23
C GLU A 172 31.40 -28.29 -20.22
N GLN A 173 30.32 -28.94 -19.77
CA GLN A 173 29.02 -28.29 -19.54
C GLN A 173 29.11 -27.16 -18.49
N GLU A 174 29.81 -27.37 -17.37
CA GLU A 174 30.01 -26.35 -16.33
C GLU A 174 30.81 -25.16 -16.87
N GLN A 175 31.92 -25.42 -17.60
CA GLN A 175 32.73 -24.36 -18.22
C GLN A 175 31.94 -23.55 -19.25
N SER A 176 31.08 -24.20 -20.04
CA SER A 176 30.18 -23.53 -20.99
C SER A 176 29.16 -22.63 -20.27
N LEU A 177 28.45 -23.16 -19.26
CA LEU A 177 27.51 -22.38 -18.44
C LEU A 177 28.19 -21.20 -17.72
N ARG A 178 29.39 -21.43 -17.19
CA ARG A 178 30.21 -20.41 -16.49
C ARG A 178 30.66 -19.30 -17.44
N SER A 179 30.96 -19.64 -18.70
CA SER A 179 31.29 -18.68 -19.75
C SER A 179 30.07 -17.86 -20.16
N GLN A 180 28.91 -18.50 -20.38
CA GLN A 180 27.63 -17.82 -20.66
C GLN A 180 27.23 -16.87 -19.52
N LEU A 181 27.36 -17.31 -18.27
CA LEU A 181 27.11 -16.48 -17.09
C LEU A 181 28.03 -15.25 -17.06
N THR A 182 29.33 -15.44 -17.36
CA THR A 182 30.30 -14.33 -17.40
C THR A 182 29.94 -13.30 -18.47
N HIS A 183 29.54 -13.72 -19.68
CA HIS A 183 29.06 -12.82 -20.73
C HIS A 183 27.75 -12.11 -20.35
N SER A 184 26.81 -12.82 -19.69
CA SER A 184 25.57 -12.24 -19.21
C SER A 184 25.83 -11.16 -18.14
N THR A 185 26.69 -11.45 -17.16
CA THR A 185 27.11 -10.49 -16.13
C THR A 185 27.80 -9.27 -16.75
N GLN A 186 28.73 -9.46 -17.69
CA GLN A 186 29.39 -8.36 -18.40
C GLN A 186 28.37 -7.46 -19.12
N HIS A 187 27.43 -8.06 -19.86
CA HIS A 187 26.38 -7.32 -20.56
C HIS A 187 25.44 -6.55 -19.61
N THR A 188 25.14 -7.09 -18.41
CA THR A 188 24.39 -6.34 -17.39
C THR A 188 25.20 -5.20 -16.78
N ASN A 189 26.53 -5.36 -16.64
CA ASN A 189 27.43 -4.35 -16.09
C ASN A 189 27.63 -3.19 -17.07
N ASP A 190 27.79 -3.48 -18.36
CA ASP A 190 27.88 -2.45 -19.42
C ASP A 190 26.57 -1.65 -19.53
N LYS A 191 25.42 -2.32 -19.40
CA LYS A 191 24.11 -1.66 -19.28
C LYS A 191 24.01 -0.76 -18.04
N PHE A 192 24.50 -1.22 -16.89
CA PHE A 192 24.54 -0.43 -15.66
C PHE A 192 25.38 0.85 -15.82
N VAL A 193 26.59 0.74 -16.40
CA VAL A 193 27.45 1.91 -16.69
C VAL A 193 26.82 2.90 -17.69
N VAL A 194 26.00 2.43 -18.63
CA VAL A 194 25.22 3.31 -19.52
C VAL A 194 24.10 4.03 -18.74
N LEU A 195 23.39 3.34 -17.85
CA LEU A 195 22.34 3.91 -17.02
C LEU A 195 22.90 4.93 -16.00
N GLU A 196 24.05 4.67 -15.37
CA GLU A 196 24.73 5.63 -14.50
C GLU A 196 25.08 6.93 -15.25
N LYS A 197 25.60 6.83 -16.49
CA LYS A 197 25.89 8.00 -17.33
C LYS A 197 24.63 8.76 -17.69
N GLN A 198 23.54 8.07 -18.05
CA GLN A 198 22.26 8.71 -18.33
C GLN A 198 21.73 9.44 -17.08
N PHE A 199 21.73 8.78 -15.92
CA PHE A 199 21.33 9.37 -14.64
C PHE A 199 22.16 10.61 -14.26
N ALA A 200 23.48 10.59 -14.48
CA ALA A 200 24.34 11.74 -14.26
C ALA A 200 23.96 12.92 -15.17
N THR A 201 23.77 12.69 -16.47
CA THR A 201 23.36 13.76 -17.42
C THR A 201 21.95 14.30 -17.15
N LEU A 202 21.02 13.46 -16.66
CA LEU A 202 19.69 13.89 -16.26
C LEU A 202 19.73 14.71 -14.96
N SER A 203 20.57 14.32 -13.99
CA SER A 203 20.80 15.08 -12.75
C SER A 203 21.39 16.46 -13.02
N GLU A 204 22.34 16.56 -13.96
CA GLU A 204 22.92 17.85 -14.37
C GLU A 204 21.88 18.73 -15.09
N LYS A 205 21.10 18.17 -16.02
CA LYS A 205 19.98 18.88 -16.66
C LYS A 205 18.96 19.39 -15.64
N PHE A 206 18.48 18.53 -14.74
CA PHE A 206 17.53 18.91 -13.68
C PHE A 206 18.08 20.02 -12.78
N LYS A 207 19.38 19.99 -12.46
CA LYS A 207 20.03 21.09 -11.74
C LYS A 207 19.98 22.39 -12.54
N THR A 208 20.37 22.38 -13.82
CA THR A 208 20.32 23.60 -14.65
C THR A 208 18.90 24.14 -14.84
N GLU A 209 17.90 23.26 -14.91
CA GLU A 209 16.48 23.63 -15.04
C GLU A 209 15.90 24.17 -13.73
N SER A 210 16.34 23.65 -12.58
CA SER A 210 16.06 24.27 -11.27
C SER A 210 16.66 25.68 -11.18
N GLU A 211 17.89 25.86 -11.68
CA GLU A 211 18.53 27.19 -11.73
C GLU A 211 17.84 28.17 -12.71
N THR A 212 17.31 27.71 -13.85
CA THR A 212 16.51 28.56 -14.75
C THR A 212 15.14 28.87 -14.17
N ALA A 213 14.46 27.91 -13.52
CA ALA A 213 13.21 28.14 -12.82
C ALA A 213 13.34 29.20 -11.70
N VAL A 214 14.45 29.22 -10.97
CA VAL A 214 14.76 30.28 -9.99
C VAL A 214 14.99 31.64 -10.66
N LYS A 215 15.67 31.69 -11.81
CA LYS A 215 15.87 32.93 -12.60
C LYS A 215 14.54 33.47 -13.13
N LEU A 216 13.68 32.60 -13.68
CA LEU A 216 12.34 32.96 -14.17
C LEU A 216 11.42 33.45 -13.04
N LYS A 217 11.47 32.83 -11.85
CA LYS A 217 10.72 33.32 -10.67
C LYS A 217 11.14 34.73 -10.24
N LYS A 218 12.44 35.08 -10.34
CA LYS A 218 12.92 36.45 -10.08
C LYS A 218 12.43 37.42 -11.14
N LEU A 219 12.61 37.10 -12.42
CA LEU A 219 12.15 37.92 -13.53
C LEU A 219 10.63 38.19 -13.46
N ASN A 220 9.84 37.19 -13.11
CA ASN A 220 8.39 37.35 -12.94
C ASN A 220 8.03 38.27 -11.75
N ALA A 221 8.77 38.21 -10.64
CA ALA A 221 8.59 39.14 -9.52
C ALA A 221 8.96 40.59 -9.90
N GLU A 222 10.03 40.78 -10.68
CA GLU A 222 10.43 42.09 -11.23
C GLU A 222 9.39 42.64 -12.21
N LEU A 223 8.83 41.81 -13.09
CA LEU A 223 7.73 42.18 -13.99
C LEU A 223 6.44 42.51 -13.22
N THR A 224 6.11 41.74 -12.17
CA THR A 224 4.95 42.01 -11.30
C THR A 224 5.07 43.37 -10.60
N LEU A 225 6.26 43.68 -10.07
CA LEU A 225 6.54 44.98 -9.47
C LEU A 225 6.46 46.13 -10.48
N ASN A 226 6.91 45.90 -11.72
CA ASN A 226 6.81 46.86 -12.82
C ASN A 226 5.34 47.11 -13.23
N SER A 227 4.50 46.07 -13.28
CA SER A 227 3.05 46.21 -13.52
C SER A 227 2.40 47.06 -12.43
N SER A 228 2.60 46.72 -11.16
CA SER A 228 2.06 47.49 -10.02
C SER A 228 2.51 48.95 -9.99
N ASN A 229 3.70 49.26 -10.52
CA ASN A 229 4.16 50.64 -10.65
C ASN A 229 3.52 51.36 -11.85
N LYS A 230 3.23 50.67 -12.95
CA LYS A 230 2.45 51.22 -14.08
C LYS A 230 0.98 51.44 -13.71
N GLU A 231 0.37 50.54 -12.96
CA GLU A 231 -0.99 50.66 -12.44
C GLU A 231 -1.15 51.96 -11.62
N LYS A 232 -0.25 52.22 -10.66
CA LYS A 232 -0.25 53.49 -9.90
C LYS A 232 -0.11 54.73 -10.77
N ILE A 233 0.68 54.67 -11.84
CA ILE A 233 0.82 55.79 -12.80
C ILE A 233 -0.48 55.98 -13.61
N ILE A 234 -1.19 54.89 -13.94
CA ILE A 234 -2.50 54.95 -14.59
C ILE A 234 -3.55 55.54 -13.63
N ASP A 235 -3.54 55.18 -12.35
CA ASP A 235 -4.42 55.77 -11.33
C ASP A 235 -4.15 57.28 -11.17
N GLU A 236 -2.88 57.67 -11.02
CA GLU A 236 -2.46 59.07 -10.97
C GLU A 236 -2.86 59.90 -12.20
N LEU A 237 -2.82 59.29 -13.39
CA LEU A 237 -3.26 59.95 -14.63
C LEU A 237 -4.79 60.02 -14.72
N SER A 238 -5.48 59.00 -14.21
CA SER A 238 -6.95 58.96 -14.16
C SER A 238 -7.51 60.02 -13.21
N GLU A 239 -6.91 60.20 -12.03
CA GLU A 239 -7.26 61.28 -11.09
C GLU A 239 -7.05 62.67 -11.73
N LYS A 240 -5.94 62.86 -12.45
CA LYS A 240 -5.65 64.11 -13.18
C LYS A 240 -6.68 64.35 -14.30
N ILE A 241 -7.09 63.32 -15.03
CA ILE A 241 -8.15 63.42 -16.05
C ILE A 241 -9.49 63.80 -15.39
N GLU A 242 -9.89 63.16 -14.30
CA GLU A 242 -11.13 63.47 -13.57
C GLU A 242 -11.10 64.90 -12.99
N MET A 243 -9.94 65.36 -12.50
CA MET A 243 -9.71 66.74 -12.07
C MET A 243 -9.90 67.73 -13.23
N PHE A 244 -9.31 67.48 -14.40
CA PHE A 244 -9.49 68.36 -15.57
C PHE A 244 -10.93 68.33 -16.11
N GLN A 245 -11.62 67.19 -16.05
CA GLN A 245 -13.05 67.10 -16.36
C GLN A 245 -13.87 67.98 -15.42
N ARG A 246 -13.64 67.91 -14.09
CA ARG A 246 -14.28 68.79 -13.09
C ARG A 246 -14.05 70.28 -13.36
N VAL A 247 -12.82 70.67 -13.74
CA VAL A 247 -12.50 72.06 -14.10
C VAL A 247 -13.26 72.48 -15.37
N ASN A 248 -13.28 71.64 -16.41
CA ASN A 248 -13.96 71.94 -17.67
C ASN A 248 -15.48 72.04 -17.50
N THR A 249 -16.10 71.18 -16.68
CA THR A 249 -17.55 71.28 -16.37
C THR A 249 -17.89 72.57 -15.61
N ASN A 250 -17.02 73.02 -14.69
CA ASN A 250 -17.22 74.29 -14.00
C ASN A 250 -17.10 75.48 -14.96
N GLN A 251 -16.09 75.47 -15.85
CA GLN A 251 -15.92 76.50 -16.87
C GLN A 251 -17.11 76.55 -17.86
N ALA A 252 -17.68 75.40 -18.24
CA ALA A 252 -18.88 75.34 -19.06
C ALA A 252 -20.10 75.97 -18.36
N LEU A 253 -20.28 75.72 -17.06
CA LEU A 253 -21.33 76.34 -16.25
C LEU A 253 -21.13 77.87 -16.10
N ASP A 254 -19.90 78.32 -15.90
CA ASP A 254 -19.57 79.77 -15.85
C ASP A 254 -19.84 80.45 -17.20
N ILE A 255 -19.49 79.82 -18.32
CA ILE A 255 -19.82 80.31 -19.67
C ILE A 255 -21.34 80.40 -19.86
N GLN A 256 -22.10 79.38 -19.47
CA GLN A 256 -23.56 79.38 -19.56
C GLN A 256 -24.20 80.48 -18.67
N ASN A 257 -23.63 80.71 -17.49
CA ASN A 257 -24.06 81.77 -16.58
C ASN A 257 -23.79 83.16 -17.18
N LEU A 258 -22.59 83.39 -17.75
CA LEU A 258 -22.22 84.64 -18.43
C LEU A 258 -23.09 84.89 -19.68
N GLN A 259 -23.38 83.86 -20.47
CA GLN A 259 -24.35 83.95 -21.57
C GLN A 259 -25.73 84.38 -21.07
N SER A 260 -26.25 83.72 -20.02
CA SER A 260 -27.54 84.11 -19.43
C SER A 260 -27.57 85.54 -18.87
N GLN A 261 -26.42 86.08 -18.43
CA GLN A 261 -26.28 87.48 -18.02
C GLN A 261 -26.22 88.42 -19.22
N MET A 262 -25.51 88.06 -20.30
CA MET A 262 -25.51 88.79 -21.57
C MET A 262 -26.89 88.86 -22.21
N ASP A 263 -27.67 87.78 -22.18
CA ASP A 263 -29.03 87.75 -22.72
C ASP A 263 -29.97 88.66 -21.92
N LYS A 264 -29.86 88.65 -20.57
CA LYS A 264 -30.61 89.59 -19.71
C LYS A 264 -30.22 91.04 -20.00
N ALA A 265 -28.93 91.31 -20.24
CA ALA A 265 -28.46 92.65 -20.61
C ALA A 265 -28.98 93.08 -21.99
N HIS A 266 -28.95 92.22 -23.02
CA HIS A 266 -29.52 92.51 -24.34
C HIS A 266 -31.03 92.75 -24.29
N ASN A 267 -31.79 91.92 -23.57
CA ASN A 267 -33.24 92.10 -23.41
C ASN A 267 -33.58 93.41 -22.67
N SER A 268 -32.77 93.80 -21.68
CA SER A 268 -32.89 95.10 -21.01
C SER A 268 -32.58 96.27 -21.95
N TRP A 269 -31.51 96.17 -22.76
CA TRP A 269 -31.16 97.16 -23.77
C TRP A 269 -32.23 97.31 -24.85
N ALA A 270 -32.84 96.21 -25.30
CA ALA A 270 -33.97 96.24 -26.24
C ALA A 270 -35.16 97.01 -25.63
N GLN A 271 -35.57 96.69 -24.40
CA GLN A 271 -36.65 97.41 -23.71
C GLN A 271 -36.34 98.91 -23.50
N ILE A 272 -35.08 99.26 -23.24
CA ILE A 272 -34.64 100.66 -23.14
C ILE A 272 -34.69 101.35 -24.51
N ASN A 273 -34.28 100.67 -25.58
CA ASN A 273 -34.33 101.17 -26.95
C ASN A 273 -35.76 101.41 -27.42
N ASP A 274 -36.66 100.43 -27.25
CA ASP A 274 -38.08 100.53 -27.61
C ASP A 274 -38.75 101.69 -26.86
N ARG A 275 -38.51 101.79 -25.55
CA ARG A 275 -39.00 102.91 -24.73
C ARG A 275 -38.41 104.26 -25.15
N THR A 276 -37.18 104.30 -25.66
CA THR A 276 -36.56 105.51 -26.20
C THR A 276 -37.20 105.90 -27.53
N GLN A 277 -37.50 104.93 -28.40
CA GLN A 277 -38.21 105.15 -29.65
C GLN A 277 -39.65 105.64 -29.40
N ASP A 278 -40.37 105.06 -28.44
CA ASP A 278 -41.70 105.55 -28.01
C ASP A 278 -41.67 107.00 -27.52
N LEU A 279 -40.65 107.36 -26.72
CA LEU A 279 -40.49 108.72 -26.22
C LEU A 279 -40.12 109.70 -27.35
N GLU A 280 -39.31 109.29 -28.33
CA GLU A 280 -38.96 110.09 -29.49
C GLU A 280 -40.15 110.26 -30.44
N ASN A 281 -40.90 109.18 -30.73
CA ASN A 281 -42.16 109.23 -31.48
C ASN A 281 -43.16 110.20 -30.83
N ARG A 282 -43.30 110.14 -29.50
CA ARG A 282 -44.20 111.03 -28.73
C ARG A 282 -43.70 112.47 -28.70
N LYS A 283 -42.39 112.69 -28.65
CA LYS A 283 -41.75 114.01 -28.80
C LYS A 283 -42.03 114.61 -30.18
N GLN A 284 -41.90 113.83 -31.25
CA GLN A 284 -42.23 114.27 -32.61
C GLN A 284 -43.72 114.60 -32.78
N LEU A 285 -44.62 113.80 -32.20
CA LEU A 285 -46.06 114.10 -32.17
C LEU A 285 -46.33 115.45 -31.49
N ILE A 286 -45.78 115.68 -30.29
CA ILE A 286 -45.94 116.92 -29.54
C ILE A 286 -45.30 118.12 -30.28
N GLN A 287 -44.17 117.91 -30.97
CA GLN A 287 -43.56 118.94 -31.83
C GLN A 287 -44.47 119.31 -33.00
N HIS A 288 -45.12 118.33 -33.65
CA HIS A 288 -46.09 118.59 -34.71
C HIS A 288 -47.35 119.28 -34.19
N GLU A 289 -47.91 118.85 -33.05
CA GLU A 289 -49.03 119.52 -32.38
C GLU A 289 -48.69 120.98 -32.02
N LEU A 290 -47.48 121.24 -31.53
CA LEU A 290 -46.99 122.59 -31.23
C LEU A 290 -46.88 123.47 -32.48
N GLU A 291 -46.44 122.92 -33.62
CA GLU A 291 -46.33 123.69 -34.86
C GLU A 291 -47.72 123.98 -35.46
N VAL A 292 -48.63 123.00 -35.46
CA VAL A 292 -50.04 123.22 -35.84
C VAL A 292 -50.71 124.24 -34.91
N LEU A 293 -50.39 124.25 -33.61
CA LEU A 293 -50.85 125.29 -32.68
C LEU A 293 -50.23 126.66 -32.98
N ARG A 294 -48.96 126.75 -33.40
CA ARG A 294 -48.33 128.01 -33.85
C ARG A 294 -48.94 128.53 -35.15
N GLU A 295 -49.20 127.68 -36.14
CA GLU A 295 -49.91 128.06 -37.36
C GLU A 295 -51.33 128.55 -37.05
N ARG A 296 -52.03 127.88 -36.13
CA ARG A 296 -53.34 128.30 -35.63
C ARG A 296 -53.27 129.62 -34.84
N GLU A 297 -52.24 129.83 -34.04
CA GLU A 297 -52.01 131.09 -33.33
C GLU A 297 -51.70 132.22 -34.31
N ALA A 298 -50.80 132.02 -35.29
CA ALA A 298 -50.45 132.99 -36.31
C ALA A 298 -51.63 133.35 -37.22
N THR A 299 -52.43 132.37 -37.65
CA THR A 299 -53.66 132.64 -38.42
C THR A 299 -54.72 133.35 -37.56
N THR A 300 -54.86 133.00 -36.27
CA THR A 300 -55.72 133.73 -35.32
C THR A 300 -55.19 135.14 -35.05
N ALA A 301 -53.87 135.35 -35.03
CA ALA A 301 -53.23 136.65 -34.87
C ALA A 301 -53.44 137.54 -36.11
N ILE A 302 -53.35 136.97 -37.32
CA ILE A 302 -53.70 137.68 -38.58
C ILE A 302 -55.19 138.01 -38.62
N GLN A 303 -56.07 137.11 -38.16
CA GLN A 303 -57.50 137.40 -38.04
C GLN A 303 -57.76 138.49 -37.00
N ASN A 304 -57.12 138.43 -35.83
CA ASN A 304 -57.17 139.46 -34.80
C ASN A 304 -56.57 140.78 -35.27
N GLN A 305 -55.55 140.77 -36.13
CA GLN A 305 -55.00 141.97 -36.74
C GLN A 305 -55.97 142.55 -37.76
N ARG A 306 -56.57 141.75 -38.65
CA ARG A 306 -57.65 142.21 -39.55
C ARG A 306 -58.88 142.72 -38.79
N LEU A 307 -59.24 142.08 -37.68
CA LEU A 307 -60.27 142.55 -36.76
C LEU A 307 -59.83 143.84 -36.07
N THR A 308 -58.56 143.99 -35.71
CA THR A 308 -58.00 145.23 -35.15
C THR A 308 -57.96 146.35 -36.20
N ASP A 309 -57.61 146.07 -37.46
CA ASP A 309 -57.57 147.02 -38.56
C ASP A 309 -58.99 147.46 -38.97
N THR A 310 -59.94 146.53 -39.02
CA THR A 310 -61.36 146.86 -39.20
C THR A 310 -61.95 147.53 -37.98
N ILE A 311 -61.51 147.22 -36.74
CA ILE A 311 -61.79 147.99 -35.53
C ILE A 311 -61.11 149.35 -35.58
N VAL A 312 -59.96 149.52 -36.24
CA VAL A 312 -59.23 150.79 -36.40
C VAL A 312 -59.90 151.66 -37.47
N GLU A 313 -60.43 151.08 -38.54
CA GLU A 313 -61.22 151.79 -39.55
C GLU A 313 -62.64 152.09 -39.02
N MET A 314 -63.25 151.15 -38.30
CA MET A 314 -64.43 151.39 -37.46
C MET A 314 -64.12 152.32 -36.29
N GLU A 315 -62.88 152.50 -35.85
CA GLU A 315 -62.46 153.51 -34.86
C GLU A 315 -62.12 154.84 -35.53
N LYS A 316 -61.70 154.89 -36.79
CA LYS A 316 -61.66 156.16 -37.55
C LYS A 316 -63.08 156.63 -37.78
N ASN A 317 -63.98 155.75 -38.25
CA ASN A 317 -65.39 156.05 -38.42
C ASN A 317 -66.08 156.32 -37.08
N ARG A 318 -65.84 155.49 -36.05
CA ARG A 318 -66.30 155.76 -34.69
C ARG A 318 -65.71 157.06 -34.20
N ARG A 319 -64.42 157.40 -34.37
CA ARG A 319 -63.82 158.70 -33.98
C ARG A 319 -64.29 159.89 -34.84
N ARG A 320 -64.77 159.71 -36.08
CA ARG A 320 -65.58 160.73 -36.79
C ARG A 320 -66.94 160.93 -36.10
N VAL A 321 -67.50 159.85 -35.54
CA VAL A 321 -68.70 159.84 -34.68
C VAL A 321 -68.37 160.12 -33.19
N LEU A 322 -67.09 160.14 -32.77
CA LEU A 322 -66.61 160.27 -31.39
C LEU A 322 -65.85 161.57 -31.16
N THR A 323 -65.42 162.32 -32.18
CA THR A 323 -65.42 163.78 -32.09
C THR A 323 -66.86 164.25 -31.88
N LYS A 324 -67.83 163.61 -32.54
CA LYS A 324 -69.28 163.81 -32.34
C LYS A 324 -69.86 163.25 -31.02
N LYS A 325 -69.20 162.28 -30.35
CA LYS A 325 -69.71 161.61 -29.12
C LYS A 325 -68.80 161.68 -27.87
N ARG A 326 -67.48 161.88 -27.95
CA ARG A 326 -66.65 162.36 -26.79
C ARG A 326 -66.84 163.86 -26.54
N SER A 327 -67.32 164.63 -27.53
CA SER A 327 -68.04 165.89 -27.30
C SER A 327 -69.23 165.75 -26.33
N LEU A 328 -69.71 164.51 -26.12
CA LEU A 328 -71.00 164.19 -25.52
C LEU A 328 -70.92 163.11 -24.41
N HIS A 329 -69.73 162.62 -24.04
CA HIS A 329 -69.60 161.42 -23.20
C HIS A 329 -68.24 161.26 -22.48
N SER A 330 -68.00 162.08 -21.45
CA SER A 330 -66.79 162.02 -20.60
C SER A 330 -67.07 161.41 -19.21
N MET A 331 -67.68 160.20 -19.09
CA MET A 331 -68.28 159.68 -17.82
C MET A 331 -68.34 158.07 -17.60
N LEU A 332 -67.51 157.38 -16.70
CA LEU A 332 -67.72 156.13 -15.75
C LEU A 332 -67.18 154.55 -15.99
N THR A 333 -66.79 153.56 -15.00
CA THR A 333 -66.10 152.06 -15.06
C THR A 333 -65.95 150.92 -13.80
N ASN A 334 -65.52 149.52 -13.86
CA ASN A 334 -64.88 148.39 -12.83
C ASN A 334 -65.06 146.70 -12.99
N ARG A 335 -64.66 145.48 -12.30
CA ARG A 335 -63.52 144.60 -11.53
C ARG A 335 -63.69 142.98 -10.98
N ASP A 336 -62.64 142.03 -10.68
CA ASP A 336 -62.37 140.75 -9.67
C ASP A 336 -61.96 139.09 -9.79
N GLN A 337 -61.81 138.10 -8.74
CA GLN A 337 -60.90 136.76 -8.50
C GLN A 337 -61.31 135.39 -7.55
N GLN A 338 -60.76 134.12 -7.03
CA GLN A 338 -59.63 132.94 -6.84
C GLN A 338 -60.03 131.49 -5.99
N LYS A 339 -59.46 130.25 -5.46
CA LYS A 339 -58.28 129.11 -5.31
C LYS A 339 -58.34 127.65 -4.37
N THR A 340 -57.52 126.46 -4.49
CA THR A 340 -56.89 125.23 -3.56
C THR A 340 -57.45 123.71 -3.03
N ARG A 341 -56.92 122.49 -2.41
CA ARG A 341 -55.66 121.47 -2.10
C ARG A 341 -55.68 120.03 -1.14
N THR A 342 -54.83 118.86 -1.21
CA THR A 342 -54.22 117.68 -0.19
C THR A 342 -54.59 116.02 -0.05
N SER A 343 -54.10 114.80 0.61
CA SER A 343 -53.03 113.97 1.52
C SER A 343 -53.01 112.26 1.75
N SER A 344 -52.11 111.38 2.51
CA SER A 344 -52.07 109.76 2.80
C SER A 344 -51.07 108.84 3.87
N HIS A 345 -51.05 107.41 4.12
CA HIS A 345 -50.23 106.38 5.13
C HIS A 345 -50.26 104.67 5.06
N TYR A 346 -49.83 103.52 5.87
CA TYR A 346 -48.67 102.69 6.65
C TYR A 346 -48.93 101.06 7.07
N LYS A 347 -48.33 99.90 7.74
CA LYS A 347 -47.20 99.11 8.62
C LYS A 347 -47.15 97.41 8.60
N SER A 348 -46.60 96.26 9.31
CA SER A 348 -45.76 95.54 10.50
C SER A 348 -45.36 93.91 10.37
N TYR A 349 -44.81 92.81 11.13
CA TYR A 349 -44.10 92.14 12.43
C TYR A 349 -43.55 90.54 12.31
N SER A 350 -43.00 89.46 13.09
CA SER A 350 -42.41 88.79 14.45
C SER A 350 -41.84 87.20 14.36
N ASN A 351 -41.27 86.15 15.17
CA ASN A 351 -40.53 85.56 16.47
C ASN A 351 -40.09 83.93 16.46
N VAL A 352 -39.47 82.92 17.29
CA VAL A 352 -38.57 82.48 18.56
C VAL A 352 -38.16 80.86 18.82
N ASP A 353 -37.24 80.29 19.77
CA ASP A 353 -36.65 78.79 19.98
C ASP A 353 -36.02 78.13 21.42
N TYR A 354 -35.41 76.84 21.62
CA TYR A 354 -35.01 76.01 22.94
C TYR A 354 -33.96 74.68 23.07
N ARG A 355 -33.28 74.19 24.25
CA ARG A 355 -32.47 72.86 24.60
C ARG A 355 -31.77 72.63 26.06
N GLN A 356 -31.91 71.53 26.90
CA GLN A 356 -30.94 70.99 27.99
C GLN A 356 -31.49 69.95 29.08
N LEU A 357 -30.97 68.69 29.26
CA LEU A 357 -31.22 67.81 30.50
C LEU A 357 -30.43 66.45 30.59
N MET A 358 -29.14 66.37 31.03
CA MET A 358 -28.47 65.04 31.26
C MET A 358 -27.19 65.10 32.14
N GLN A 359 -27.29 65.44 33.45
CA GLN A 359 -26.07 65.58 34.29
C GLN A 359 -26.24 65.53 35.84
N GLN A 360 -27.10 64.66 36.41
CA GLN A 360 -27.44 64.80 37.87
C GLN A 360 -27.58 63.56 38.78
N ILE A 361 -27.41 62.31 38.32
CA ILE A 361 -27.56 61.13 39.19
C ILE A 361 -26.22 60.40 39.43
N GLN A 362 -25.42 60.98 40.33
CA GLN A 362 -24.26 60.34 40.95
C GLN A 362 -24.10 60.92 42.37
N LYS A 363 -24.88 60.40 43.33
CA LYS A 363 -24.88 60.85 44.74
C LYS A 363 -25.57 59.82 45.64
N ILE A 364 -25.09 59.64 46.88
CA ILE A 364 -25.64 58.73 47.92
C ILE A 364 -25.44 57.25 47.52
N GLU A 365 -24.50 56.46 48.05
CA GLU A 365 -23.61 56.60 49.23
C GLU A 365 -24.35 56.56 50.58
N GLY A 366 -24.44 55.37 51.20
CA GLY A 366 -24.89 55.25 52.60
C GLY A 366 -25.53 53.91 53.04
N GLU A 367 -24.74 52.84 53.17
CA GLU A 367 -25.05 51.78 54.16
C GLU A 367 -23.75 51.06 54.58
N LEU A 368 -23.50 50.98 55.89
CA LEU A 368 -22.17 50.75 56.47
C LEU A 368 -22.27 50.21 57.92
N ARG A 369 -21.46 49.20 58.27
CA ARG A 369 -21.23 48.62 59.62
C ARG A 369 -22.42 47.94 60.32
N GLN A 370 -22.42 46.60 60.33
CA GLN A 370 -22.63 45.82 61.56
C GLN A 370 -22.06 44.39 61.45
N GLU A 371 -22.17 43.60 62.52
CA GLU A 371 -21.84 42.17 62.65
C GLU A 371 -20.37 41.70 62.46
N ASN A 372 -19.50 42.08 63.41
CA ASN A 372 -18.12 41.58 63.55
C ASN A 372 -17.81 40.81 64.86
N ASP A 373 -18.60 40.99 65.94
CA ASP A 373 -18.08 40.79 67.32
C ASP A 373 -18.69 39.63 68.14
N LYS A 374 -19.17 38.55 67.48
CA LYS A 374 -19.59 37.28 68.12
C LYS A 374 -19.23 36.12 67.15
N THR A 375 -18.55 35.02 67.49
CA THR A 375 -18.30 34.37 68.79
C THR A 375 -16.95 33.63 68.73
N LYS A 376 -16.06 33.79 69.72
CA LYS A 376 -14.65 33.31 69.63
C LYS A 376 -14.10 32.62 70.90
N ALA A 377 -14.96 31.96 71.69
CA ALA A 377 -14.73 31.83 73.14
C ALA A 377 -15.00 30.47 73.82
N LEU A 378 -15.19 29.33 73.12
CA LEU A 378 -15.72 28.12 73.79
C LEU A 378 -15.32 26.74 73.22
N LYS A 379 -14.02 26.43 73.08
CA LYS A 379 -13.58 25.04 72.79
C LYS A 379 -12.15 24.62 73.24
N VAL A 380 -11.60 25.24 74.28
CA VAL A 380 -10.27 24.89 74.85
C VAL A 380 -10.45 24.20 76.21
N GLN A 381 -11.18 23.09 76.24
CA GLN A 381 -11.61 22.46 77.50
C GLN A 381 -11.92 20.95 77.37
N LEU A 382 -11.01 20.16 76.78
CA LEU A 382 -11.21 18.71 76.62
C LEU A 382 -9.94 17.82 76.82
N ASP A 383 -8.75 18.40 77.03
CA ASP A 383 -7.48 17.67 76.96
C ASP A 383 -6.90 17.13 78.29
N GLU A 384 -7.53 17.38 79.46
CA GLU A 384 -6.86 17.18 80.76
C GLU A 384 -7.14 15.86 81.51
N ASP A 385 -8.17 15.08 81.15
CA ASP A 385 -8.87 14.31 82.20
C ASP A 385 -8.54 12.80 82.36
N VAL A 386 -7.92 12.13 81.38
CA VAL A 386 -7.79 10.64 81.39
C VAL A 386 -6.38 10.12 81.72
N ASN A 387 -5.38 10.99 81.87
CA ASN A 387 -3.95 10.63 82.07
C ASN A 387 -3.61 10.08 83.49
N LYS A 388 -4.58 9.47 84.20
CA LYS A 388 -4.52 9.20 85.66
C LYS A 388 -4.78 7.73 86.07
N ARG A 389 -4.93 6.78 85.13
CA ARG A 389 -5.50 5.44 85.43
C ARG A 389 -4.53 4.23 85.41
N SER A 390 -3.21 4.43 85.28
CA SER A 390 -2.27 3.35 84.89
C SER A 390 -1.43 2.69 86.02
N HIS A 391 -1.33 3.29 87.21
CA HIS A 391 -0.14 3.10 88.08
C HIS A 391 -0.27 2.25 89.37
N LEU A 392 -1.38 1.53 89.62
CA LEU A 392 -1.63 0.89 90.93
C LEU A 392 -1.98 -0.61 90.87
N GLN A 393 -1.04 -1.48 90.46
CA GLN A 393 -1.29 -2.94 90.41
C GLN A 393 -0.10 -3.86 90.73
N LEU A 394 1.02 -3.36 91.30
CA LEU A 394 2.28 -4.13 91.37
C LEU A 394 2.62 -4.80 92.72
N GLY A 395 1.94 -4.47 93.82
CA GLY A 395 2.47 -4.68 95.20
C GLY A 395 2.14 -5.98 95.93
N LEU A 396 1.62 -7.03 95.27
CA LEU A 396 1.01 -8.20 95.95
C LEU A 396 1.83 -9.52 95.91
N LYS A 397 3.11 -9.48 95.52
CA LYS A 397 3.82 -10.70 95.05
C LYS A 397 4.80 -11.36 96.04
N GLU A 398 5.29 -10.63 97.04
CA GLU A 398 6.55 -10.99 97.73
C GLU A 398 6.39 -11.93 98.95
N GLN A 399 5.19 -12.04 99.55
CA GLN A 399 5.01 -12.78 100.81
C GLN A 399 4.92 -14.32 100.67
N THR A 400 5.05 -14.87 99.46
CA THR A 400 4.81 -16.30 99.18
C THR A 400 6.06 -17.20 99.16
N GLU A 401 7.27 -16.64 99.10
CA GLU A 401 8.46 -17.42 98.73
C GLU A 401 9.14 -18.13 99.91
N GLU A 402 9.07 -17.59 101.13
CA GLU A 402 9.83 -18.08 102.30
C GLU A 402 9.42 -19.50 102.75
N ILE A 403 8.12 -19.83 102.66
CA ILE A 403 7.57 -21.13 103.08
C ILE A 403 8.11 -22.30 102.21
N ILE A 404 8.57 -22.03 100.99
CA ILE A 404 9.08 -23.04 100.06
C ILE A 404 10.45 -23.58 100.51
N GLY A 405 11.30 -22.73 101.10
CA GLY A 405 12.72 -23.02 101.37
C GLY A 405 12.99 -24.13 102.38
N LEU A 406 12.02 -24.50 103.22
CA LEU A 406 12.18 -25.55 104.23
C LEU A 406 11.81 -26.94 103.69
N ARG A 407 10.75 -27.08 102.89
CA ARG A 407 10.38 -28.38 102.26
C ARG A 407 11.42 -28.85 101.25
N GLN A 408 12.15 -27.93 100.63
CA GLN A 408 13.19 -28.24 99.66
C GLN A 408 14.31 -29.12 100.24
N ARG A 409 14.62 -28.97 101.54
CA ARG A 409 15.80 -29.60 102.17
C ARG A 409 15.59 -31.07 102.52
N GLU A 410 14.36 -31.44 102.90
CA GLU A 410 13.98 -32.83 103.21
C GLU A 410 13.86 -33.68 101.94
N MET A 411 13.37 -33.10 100.83
CA MET A 411 13.29 -33.78 99.55
C MET A 411 14.67 -34.19 99.00
N ASN A 412 15.71 -33.38 99.25
CA ASN A 412 17.04 -33.59 98.67
C ASN A 412 17.70 -34.91 99.11
N PHE A 413 17.63 -35.30 100.39
CA PHE A 413 18.25 -36.54 100.87
C PHE A 413 17.58 -37.81 100.33
N ILE A 414 16.26 -37.77 100.11
CA ILE A 414 15.52 -38.87 99.45
C ILE A 414 15.87 -38.93 97.95
N LYS A 415 16.29 -37.81 97.37
CA LYS A 415 16.74 -37.72 95.98
C LYS A 415 18.13 -38.35 95.79
N GLU A 416 19.13 -37.96 96.59
CA GLU A 416 20.51 -38.48 96.50
C GLU A 416 20.58 -40.02 96.60
N LEU A 417 19.77 -40.63 97.49
CA LEU A 417 19.72 -42.08 97.64
C LEU A 417 19.15 -42.82 96.42
N ASN A 418 18.25 -42.19 95.64
CA ASN A 418 17.77 -42.73 94.38
C ASN A 418 18.72 -42.39 93.23
N ASP A 419 19.27 -41.19 93.18
CA ASP A 419 20.23 -40.74 92.17
C ASP A 419 21.50 -41.62 92.17
N LEU A 420 22.01 -42.05 93.33
CA LEU A 420 23.10 -43.03 93.44
C LEU A 420 22.74 -44.41 92.88
N LYS A 421 21.49 -44.84 93.08
CA LYS A 421 20.99 -46.15 92.62
C LYS A 421 20.77 -46.18 91.11
N ASP A 422 20.20 -45.12 90.56
CA ASP A 422 20.05 -44.91 89.12
C ASP A 422 21.39 -44.60 88.44
N SER A 423 22.35 -43.96 89.13
CA SER A 423 23.71 -43.77 88.63
C SER A 423 24.40 -45.12 88.39
N LYS A 424 24.34 -46.05 89.36
CA LYS A 424 24.87 -47.41 89.17
C LYS A 424 24.25 -48.10 87.95
N LYS A 425 22.91 -48.07 87.84
CA LYS A 425 22.23 -48.67 86.68
C LYS A 425 22.64 -48.01 85.36
N LYS A 426 22.73 -46.67 85.32
CA LYS A 426 23.23 -45.92 84.16
C LYS A 426 24.67 -46.25 83.80
N THR A 427 25.53 -46.62 84.75
CA THR A 427 26.90 -47.10 84.42
C THR A 427 26.92 -48.49 83.80
N GLU A 428 26.05 -49.40 84.24
CA GLU A 428 25.91 -50.74 83.65
C GLU A 428 25.25 -50.67 82.25
N ASP A 429 24.20 -49.85 82.09
CA ASP A 429 23.57 -49.55 80.79
C ASP A 429 24.52 -48.81 79.83
N LYS A 430 25.42 -47.93 80.31
CA LYS A 430 26.45 -47.30 79.47
C LYS A 430 27.53 -48.29 79.03
N LEU A 431 27.98 -49.21 79.90
CA LEU A 431 29.03 -50.17 79.55
C LEU A 431 28.59 -51.19 78.50
N THR A 432 27.28 -51.48 78.43
CA THR A 432 26.69 -52.27 77.35
C THR A 432 26.50 -51.44 76.07
N ARG A 433 25.97 -50.21 76.17
CA ARG A 433 25.82 -49.31 75.01
C ARG A 433 27.14 -48.98 74.32
N LEU A 434 28.19 -48.61 75.06
CA LEU A 434 29.52 -48.30 74.49
C LEU A 434 30.17 -49.49 73.76
N LYS A 435 29.72 -50.73 74.00
CA LYS A 435 30.15 -51.91 73.24
C LYS A 435 29.35 -52.12 71.96
N SER A 436 28.07 -51.79 71.94
CA SER A 436 27.27 -51.78 70.71
C SER A 436 27.56 -50.57 69.82
N GLU A 437 27.76 -49.39 70.42
CA GLU A 437 28.11 -48.14 69.73
C GLU A 437 29.43 -48.33 68.97
N ARG A 438 30.50 -48.79 69.64
CA ARG A 438 31.79 -49.03 68.97
C ARG A 438 31.74 -50.06 67.83
N SER A 439 30.80 -51.01 67.87
CA SER A 439 30.58 -51.97 66.77
C SER A 439 29.71 -51.42 65.65
N MET A 440 28.89 -50.40 65.91
CA MET A 440 28.17 -49.63 64.90
C MET A 440 29.11 -48.60 64.26
N ASP A 441 29.96 -47.94 65.05
CA ASP A 441 30.92 -46.93 64.58
C ASP A 441 31.90 -47.52 63.53
N GLU A 442 32.40 -48.74 63.74
CA GLU A 442 33.28 -49.43 62.77
C GLU A 442 32.56 -49.84 61.47
N LEU A 443 31.25 -50.09 61.52
CA LEU A 443 30.43 -50.35 60.33
C LEU A 443 30.05 -49.06 59.61
N GLN A 444 29.61 -48.04 60.35
CA GLN A 444 29.23 -46.72 59.82
C GLN A 444 30.43 -45.97 59.23
N LEU A 445 31.62 -46.10 59.81
CA LEU A 445 32.84 -45.52 59.23
C LEU A 445 33.14 -46.12 57.85
N LYS A 446 32.90 -47.42 57.67
CA LYS A 446 33.08 -48.08 56.37
C LYS A 446 31.97 -47.71 55.39
N GLU A 447 30.71 -47.70 55.83
CA GLU A 447 29.57 -47.30 55.00
C GLU A 447 29.67 -45.83 54.56
N LEU A 448 30.16 -44.92 55.41
CA LEU A 448 30.49 -43.54 55.06
C LEU A 448 31.68 -43.44 54.08
N GLN A 449 32.65 -44.35 54.16
CA GLN A 449 33.80 -44.34 53.26
C GLN A 449 33.44 -44.88 51.86
N ASP A 450 32.63 -45.95 51.80
CA ASP A 450 32.05 -46.45 50.55
C ASP A 450 31.08 -45.41 49.93
N GLN A 451 30.31 -44.67 50.75
CA GLN A 451 29.49 -43.54 50.30
C GLN A 451 30.33 -42.36 49.78
N LEU A 452 31.45 -42.01 50.43
CA LEU A 452 32.31 -40.92 50.00
C LEU A 452 33.00 -41.21 48.65
N GLU A 453 33.41 -42.46 48.41
CA GLU A 453 33.94 -42.87 47.10
C GLU A 453 32.86 -42.84 46.01
N ALA A 454 31.62 -43.27 46.32
CA ALA A 454 30.49 -43.14 45.41
C ALA A 454 30.12 -41.67 45.13
N GLU A 455 30.11 -40.80 46.14
CA GLU A 455 29.82 -39.37 46.00
C GLU A 455 30.89 -38.64 45.18
N GLN A 456 32.18 -38.99 45.33
CA GLN A 456 33.24 -38.48 44.46
C GLN A 456 33.08 -38.95 43.00
N TYR A 457 32.68 -40.21 42.79
CA TYR A 457 32.41 -40.74 41.45
C TYR A 457 31.23 -40.03 40.77
N PHE A 458 30.11 -39.86 41.46
CA PHE A 458 28.96 -39.11 40.94
C PHE A 458 29.26 -37.62 40.75
N SER A 459 29.99 -36.99 41.67
CA SER A 459 30.43 -35.58 41.55
C SER A 459 31.29 -35.36 40.30
N SER A 460 32.22 -36.28 40.00
CA SER A 460 33.02 -36.25 38.77
C SER A 460 32.17 -36.34 37.49
N ILE A 461 31.17 -37.23 37.49
CA ILE A 461 30.20 -37.35 36.37
C ILE A 461 29.33 -36.10 36.25
N CYS A 462 28.88 -35.52 37.36
CA CYS A 462 28.10 -34.28 37.38
C CYS A 462 28.92 -33.10 36.83
N GLN A 463 30.18 -32.92 37.26
CA GLN A 463 31.07 -31.88 36.74
C GLN A 463 31.33 -32.04 35.24
N GLU A 464 31.53 -33.28 34.75
CA GLU A 464 31.68 -33.53 33.31
C GLU A 464 30.37 -33.24 32.54
N LYS A 465 29.21 -33.50 33.14
CA LYS A 465 27.91 -33.13 32.54
C LYS A 465 27.66 -31.61 32.56
N GLU A 466 28.02 -30.91 33.63
CA GLU A 466 28.00 -29.44 33.68
C GLU A 466 28.95 -28.82 32.66
N ARG A 467 30.11 -29.47 32.39
CA ARG A 467 31.07 -29.06 31.37
C ARG A 467 30.50 -29.25 29.95
N GLN A 468 29.87 -30.38 29.68
CA GLN A 468 29.17 -30.65 28.42
C GLN A 468 27.98 -29.68 28.21
N ILE A 469 27.18 -29.43 29.25
CA ILE A 469 26.08 -28.43 29.23
C ILE A 469 26.64 -27.02 29.03
N SER A 470 27.77 -26.67 29.65
CA SER A 470 28.41 -25.36 29.46
C SER A 470 28.93 -25.16 28.04
N MET A 471 29.48 -26.21 27.43
CA MET A 471 29.92 -26.19 26.03
C MET A 471 28.72 -26.01 25.09
N ILE A 472 27.66 -26.80 25.25
CA ILE A 472 26.41 -26.66 24.50
C ILE A 472 25.78 -25.28 24.71
N ASN A 473 25.85 -24.70 25.92
CA ASN A 473 25.38 -23.33 26.21
C ASN A 473 26.28 -22.23 25.64
N VAL A 474 27.51 -22.52 25.21
CA VAL A 474 28.34 -21.60 24.41
C VAL A 474 27.99 -21.76 22.94
N ASP A 475 27.93 -23.00 22.44
CA ASP A 475 27.58 -23.31 21.05
C ASP A 475 26.19 -22.78 20.68
N TYR A 476 25.19 -22.98 21.55
CA TYR A 476 23.83 -22.44 21.41
C TYR A 476 23.81 -20.90 21.38
N ARG A 477 24.64 -20.23 22.19
CA ARG A 477 24.76 -18.76 22.15
C ARG A 477 25.45 -18.27 20.88
N GLN A 478 26.45 -18.97 20.37
CA GLN A 478 27.07 -18.67 19.08
C GLN A 478 26.07 -18.89 17.93
N LEU A 479 25.32 -19.99 17.95
CA LEU A 479 24.28 -20.28 16.97
C LEU A 479 23.17 -19.21 16.99
N MET A 480 22.74 -18.77 18.18
CA MET A 480 21.73 -17.73 18.31
C MET A 480 22.24 -16.35 17.86
N GLN A 481 23.53 -16.04 18.05
CA GLN A 481 24.15 -14.85 17.46
C GLN A 481 24.26 -14.95 15.93
N GLN A 482 24.54 -16.13 15.37
CA GLN A 482 24.50 -16.36 13.93
C GLN A 482 23.08 -16.20 13.37
N ILE A 483 22.05 -16.72 14.05
CA ILE A 483 20.64 -16.53 13.70
C ILE A 483 20.29 -15.03 13.71
N GLN A 484 20.58 -14.29 14.78
CA GLN A 484 20.33 -12.85 14.84
C GLN A 484 21.06 -12.06 13.74
N LYS A 485 22.29 -12.47 13.38
CA LYS A 485 23.04 -11.87 12.27
C LYS A 485 22.36 -12.13 10.92
N ILE A 486 21.95 -13.36 10.65
CA ILE A 486 21.24 -13.76 9.43
C ILE A 486 19.85 -13.11 9.36
N GLU A 487 19.14 -12.97 10.48
CA GLU A 487 17.87 -12.22 10.56
C GLU A 487 18.07 -10.72 10.29
N GLY A 488 19.18 -10.14 10.74
CA GLY A 488 19.57 -8.76 10.43
C GLY A 488 19.88 -8.56 8.94
N GLU A 489 20.66 -9.48 8.36
CA GLU A 489 20.99 -9.49 6.93
C GLU A 489 19.72 -9.70 6.07
N LEU A 490 18.83 -10.61 6.47
CA LEU A 490 17.55 -10.86 5.81
C LEU A 490 16.62 -9.63 5.87
N ARG A 491 16.55 -8.93 7.01
CA ARG A 491 15.81 -7.65 7.10
C ARG A 491 16.41 -6.61 6.16
N GLN A 492 17.73 -6.48 6.15
CA GLN A 492 18.43 -5.49 5.31
C GLN A 492 18.24 -5.78 3.81
N GLU A 493 18.27 -7.04 3.36
CA GLU A 493 17.97 -7.39 1.96
C GLU A 493 16.48 -7.28 1.62
N ASN A 494 15.57 -7.54 2.56
CA ASN A 494 14.14 -7.30 2.37
C ASN A 494 13.84 -5.79 2.21
N ASP A 495 14.48 -4.94 3.01
CA ASP A 495 14.33 -3.48 2.90
C ASP A 495 15.00 -2.91 1.63
N LYS A 496 16.15 -3.45 1.21
CA LYS A 496 16.72 -3.19 -0.13
C LYS A 496 15.79 -3.63 -1.25
N THR A 497 15.15 -4.80 -1.12
CA THR A 497 14.19 -5.32 -2.12
C THR A 497 12.98 -4.41 -2.24
N LYS A 498 12.46 -3.87 -1.12
CA LYS A 498 11.40 -2.84 -1.14
C LYS A 498 11.86 -1.55 -1.83
N ALA A 499 13.05 -1.05 -1.50
CA ALA A 499 13.60 0.17 -2.12
C ALA A 499 13.80 0.01 -3.64
N LEU A 500 14.40 -1.10 -4.07
CA LEU A 500 14.55 -1.45 -5.49
C LEU A 500 13.21 -1.62 -6.20
N LYS A 501 12.18 -2.13 -5.52
CA LYS A 501 10.83 -2.22 -6.08
C LYS A 501 10.18 -0.85 -6.26
N VAL A 502 10.26 0.04 -5.27
CA VAL A 502 9.76 1.42 -5.40
C VAL A 502 10.48 2.14 -6.54
N GLN A 503 11.79 1.96 -6.68
CA GLN A 503 12.58 2.54 -7.78
C GLN A 503 12.19 1.94 -9.15
N LEU A 504 11.88 0.65 -9.23
CA LEU A 504 11.36 0.01 -10.44
C LEU A 504 9.97 0.54 -10.82
N ASP A 505 9.06 0.69 -9.84
CA ASP A 505 7.72 1.22 -10.05
C ASP A 505 7.78 2.70 -10.49
N GLU A 506 8.68 3.50 -9.91
CA GLU A 506 9.01 4.85 -10.39
C GLU A 506 9.51 4.86 -11.84
N ASP A 507 10.46 4.00 -12.20
CA ASP A 507 11.07 4.00 -13.54
C ASP A 507 10.11 3.45 -14.61
N VAL A 508 9.18 2.57 -14.24
CA VAL A 508 8.02 2.18 -15.07
C VAL A 508 7.11 3.39 -15.33
N ASN A 509 6.82 4.20 -14.30
CA ASN A 509 6.00 5.42 -14.46
C ASN A 509 6.71 6.48 -15.32
N LYS A 510 8.00 6.75 -15.08
CA LYS A 510 8.83 7.65 -15.90
C LYS A 510 8.85 7.19 -17.37
N ARG A 511 9.01 5.89 -17.62
CA ARG A 511 8.95 5.29 -18.96
C ARG A 511 7.57 5.49 -19.61
N SER A 512 6.48 5.36 -18.85
CA SER A 512 5.11 5.57 -19.35
C SER A 512 4.90 7.02 -19.80
N HIS A 513 5.31 8.01 -18.98
CA HIS A 513 5.27 9.43 -19.35
C HIS A 513 6.13 9.75 -20.59
N LEU A 514 7.35 9.21 -20.68
CA LEU A 514 8.20 9.39 -21.87
C LEU A 514 7.59 8.76 -23.13
N GLN A 515 6.89 7.62 -22.99
CA GLN A 515 6.20 6.96 -24.09
C GLN A 515 4.95 7.74 -24.56
N LEU A 516 4.25 8.42 -23.65
CA LEU A 516 3.16 9.35 -23.98
C LEU A 516 3.70 10.58 -24.73
N GLY A 517 4.72 11.25 -24.20
CA GLY A 517 5.32 12.43 -24.86
C GLY A 517 5.90 12.14 -26.25
N LEU A 518 6.49 10.96 -26.46
CA LEU A 518 6.92 10.50 -27.79
C LEU A 518 5.75 10.28 -28.76
N LYS A 519 4.60 9.81 -28.28
CA LYS A 519 3.38 9.65 -29.09
C LYS A 519 2.80 11.01 -29.47
N GLU A 520 2.73 11.95 -28.53
CA GLU A 520 2.29 13.33 -28.76
C GLU A 520 3.17 14.04 -29.80
N GLN A 521 4.50 13.95 -29.66
CA GLN A 521 5.45 14.48 -30.66
C GLN A 521 5.30 13.81 -32.03
N THR A 522 4.99 12.51 -32.08
CA THR A 522 4.75 11.80 -33.35
C THR A 522 3.47 12.31 -34.03
N GLU A 523 2.41 12.55 -33.26
CA GLU A 523 1.14 13.11 -33.75
C GLU A 523 1.28 14.57 -34.20
N GLU A 524 2.10 15.38 -33.50
CA GLU A 524 2.47 16.73 -33.92
C GLU A 524 3.26 16.72 -35.25
N ILE A 525 4.27 15.85 -35.39
CA ILE A 525 5.04 15.72 -36.63
C ILE A 525 4.15 15.30 -37.82
N ILE A 526 3.16 14.43 -37.59
CA ILE A 526 2.17 14.06 -38.61
C ILE A 526 1.30 15.27 -38.99
N SER A 527 0.84 16.05 -38.02
CA SER A 527 0.06 17.27 -38.26
C SER A 527 0.85 18.33 -39.05
N LEU A 528 2.13 18.53 -38.69
CA LEU A 528 3.03 19.46 -39.38
C LEU A 528 3.30 19.03 -40.82
N ARG A 529 3.56 17.74 -41.08
CA ARG A 529 3.71 17.20 -42.45
C ARG A 529 2.43 17.35 -43.28
N GLN A 530 1.26 17.20 -42.67
CA GLN A 530 -0.02 17.42 -43.35
C GLN A 530 -0.20 18.89 -43.74
N ARG A 531 0.21 19.83 -42.87
CA ARG A 531 0.20 21.28 -43.16
C ARG A 531 1.26 21.67 -44.19
N GLU A 532 2.44 21.07 -44.16
CA GLU A 532 3.49 21.23 -45.18
C GLU A 532 2.99 20.82 -46.58
N MET A 533 2.33 19.66 -46.69
CA MET A 533 1.69 19.21 -47.94
C MET A 533 0.61 20.17 -48.46
N ASN A 534 -0.18 20.79 -47.57
CA ASN A 534 -1.15 21.80 -47.96
C ASN A 534 -0.46 23.06 -48.52
N PHE A 535 0.57 23.59 -47.84
CA PHE A 535 1.33 24.73 -48.34
C PHE A 535 2.06 24.44 -49.67
N ILE A 536 2.60 23.23 -49.85
CA ILE A 536 3.20 22.81 -51.13
C ILE A 536 2.15 22.86 -52.26
N LYS A 537 0.91 22.46 -51.98
CA LYS A 537 -0.18 22.54 -52.95
C LYS A 537 -0.56 23.99 -53.26
N GLU A 538 -0.84 24.80 -52.24
CA GLU A 538 -1.20 26.22 -52.39
C GLU A 538 -0.13 27.01 -53.16
N LEU A 539 1.15 26.75 -52.89
CA LEU A 539 2.29 27.37 -53.57
C LEU A 539 2.35 26.97 -55.06
N ASN A 540 1.94 25.75 -55.41
CA ASN A 540 1.83 25.33 -56.82
C ASN A 540 0.58 25.93 -57.50
N ASP A 541 -0.57 25.96 -56.83
CA ASP A 541 -1.78 26.63 -57.34
C ASP A 541 -1.53 28.14 -57.60
N LEU A 542 -0.75 28.79 -56.72
CA LEU A 542 -0.29 30.18 -56.89
C LEU A 542 0.71 30.36 -58.05
N LYS A 543 1.64 29.41 -58.28
CA LYS A 543 2.53 29.45 -59.46
C LYS A 543 1.76 29.36 -60.77
N ASP A 544 0.78 28.47 -60.85
CA ASP A 544 -0.07 28.31 -62.04
C ASP A 544 -0.99 29.50 -62.25
N SER A 545 -1.46 30.15 -61.18
CA SER A 545 -2.17 31.43 -61.25
C SER A 545 -1.26 32.55 -61.77
N LYS A 546 -0.07 32.71 -61.16
CA LYS A 546 0.93 33.70 -61.58
C LYS A 546 1.27 33.54 -63.08
N LYS A 547 1.55 32.32 -63.54
CA LYS A 547 1.89 32.05 -64.94
C LYS A 547 0.80 32.56 -65.90
N LYS A 548 -0.47 32.32 -65.61
CA LYS A 548 -1.60 32.82 -66.43
C LYS A 548 -1.57 34.35 -66.52
N THR A 549 -1.32 35.05 -65.41
CA THR A 549 -1.22 36.52 -65.42
C THR A 549 0.02 37.04 -66.16
N GLU A 550 1.14 36.29 -66.15
CA GLU A 550 2.32 36.62 -66.97
C GLU A 550 2.04 36.41 -68.47
N ASP A 551 1.39 35.30 -68.84
CA ASP A 551 0.96 35.02 -70.22
C ASP A 551 0.00 36.12 -70.72
N GLU A 552 -1.04 36.50 -69.95
CA GLU A 552 -1.95 37.61 -70.27
C GLU A 552 -1.24 38.97 -70.40
N LEU A 553 -0.28 39.27 -69.51
CA LEU A 553 0.51 40.50 -69.57
C LEU A 553 1.40 40.58 -70.82
N THR A 554 1.94 39.45 -71.31
CA THR A 554 2.68 39.44 -72.58
C THR A 554 1.77 39.69 -73.77
N ARG A 555 0.55 39.14 -73.78
CA ARG A 555 -0.46 39.40 -74.80
C ARG A 555 -0.84 40.88 -74.84
N LEU A 556 -1.21 41.49 -73.72
CA LEU A 556 -1.59 42.91 -73.65
C LEU A 556 -0.47 43.85 -74.13
N LYS A 557 0.80 43.51 -73.89
CA LYS A 557 1.95 44.25 -74.44
C LYS A 557 2.04 44.15 -75.97
N SER A 558 1.69 43.00 -76.55
CA SER A 558 1.66 42.83 -78.01
C SER A 558 0.50 43.58 -78.67
N GLU A 559 -0.66 43.65 -78.01
CA GLU A 559 -1.81 44.43 -78.47
C GLU A 559 -1.48 45.93 -78.45
N ARG A 560 -0.97 46.45 -77.33
CA ARG A 560 -0.53 47.86 -77.22
C ARG A 560 0.54 48.25 -78.25
N SER A 561 1.46 47.33 -78.59
CA SER A 561 2.47 47.58 -79.63
C SER A 561 1.88 47.72 -81.03
N MET A 562 0.66 47.22 -81.27
CA MET A 562 -0.05 47.37 -82.55
C MET A 562 -0.74 48.74 -82.63
N ASP A 563 -1.33 49.19 -81.51
CA ASP A 563 -1.94 50.51 -81.39
C ASP A 563 -0.92 51.65 -81.54
N GLU A 564 0.28 51.48 -80.95
CA GLU A 564 1.41 52.42 -81.09
C GLU A 564 1.85 52.60 -82.55
N LEU A 565 1.75 51.55 -83.39
CA LEU A 565 2.03 51.62 -84.83
C LEU A 565 0.95 52.38 -85.59
N GLN A 566 -0.33 52.11 -85.30
CA GLN A 566 -1.46 52.81 -85.94
C GLN A 566 -1.47 54.31 -85.62
N LEU A 567 -1.15 54.67 -84.37
CA LEU A 567 -1.07 56.07 -83.93
C LEU A 567 0.01 56.84 -84.74
N LYS A 568 1.11 56.18 -85.08
CA LYS A 568 2.19 56.79 -85.85
C LYS A 568 1.81 57.04 -87.32
N GLU A 569 1.13 56.10 -87.98
CA GLU A 569 0.65 56.30 -89.36
C GLU A 569 -0.33 57.48 -89.46
N LEU A 570 -1.08 57.79 -88.40
CA LEU A 570 -1.94 58.97 -88.31
C LEU A 570 -1.16 60.26 -88.05
N GLN A 571 -0.06 60.21 -87.30
CA GLN A 571 0.79 61.38 -87.06
C GLN A 571 1.58 61.79 -88.31
N ASP A 572 2.17 60.83 -89.02
CA ASP A 572 2.93 61.09 -90.26
C ASP A 572 2.05 61.73 -91.37
N GLN A 573 0.72 61.52 -91.32
CA GLN A 573 -0.26 62.20 -92.20
C GLN A 573 -0.47 63.68 -91.82
N LEU A 574 -0.48 64.02 -90.53
CA LEU A 574 -0.74 65.37 -90.04
C LEU A 574 0.46 66.31 -90.30
N GLU A 575 1.69 65.79 -90.19
CA GLU A 575 2.91 66.58 -90.44
C GLU A 575 3.05 66.99 -91.92
N ALA A 576 2.42 66.26 -92.85
CA ALA A 576 2.40 66.60 -94.27
C ALA A 576 1.58 67.87 -94.60
N GLU A 577 0.56 68.22 -93.79
CA GLU A 577 -0.30 69.38 -94.04
C GLU A 577 0.32 70.72 -93.61
N GLN A 578 1.28 70.71 -92.67
CA GLN A 578 1.77 71.94 -92.02
C GLN A 578 2.74 72.77 -92.87
N TYR A 579 3.21 72.26 -94.00
CA TYR A 579 4.29 72.88 -94.80
C TYR A 579 3.90 74.18 -95.55
N PHE A 580 2.62 74.58 -95.56
CA PHE A 580 2.11 75.61 -96.48
C PHE A 580 1.81 76.99 -95.87
N SER A 581 2.17 77.26 -94.61
CA SER A 581 1.79 78.51 -93.90
C SER A 581 2.97 79.42 -93.49
N SER A 582 3.86 79.72 -94.43
CA SER A 582 5.07 80.56 -94.21
C SER A 582 4.87 82.06 -94.53
N THR A 583 3.64 82.56 -94.49
CA THR A 583 3.26 83.80 -95.21
C THR A 583 2.70 84.89 -94.29
N ILE A 584 3.51 85.95 -94.07
CA ILE A 584 3.12 87.30 -93.59
C ILE A 584 2.57 87.32 -92.13
N ILE A 585 3.36 87.64 -91.10
CA ILE A 585 3.95 88.97 -90.81
C ILE A 585 2.89 90.11 -90.68
N LEU A 586 1.60 89.77 -90.53
CA LEU A 586 0.74 90.45 -89.53
C LEU A 586 0.93 89.87 -88.12
N ARG A 587 1.65 88.74 -88.05
CA ARG A 587 1.95 87.94 -86.85
C ARG A 587 2.41 88.74 -85.64
N SER A 588 3.32 89.72 -85.73
CA SER A 588 4.10 90.19 -84.55
C SER A 588 3.36 90.94 -83.43
N MET A 589 2.06 91.25 -83.57
CA MET A 589 1.27 91.85 -82.49
C MET A 589 0.28 90.85 -81.88
N ASP A 590 -0.41 90.08 -82.72
CA ASP A 590 -1.16 88.91 -82.27
C ASP A 590 -0.24 87.85 -81.68
N GLU A 591 1.01 87.70 -82.13
CA GLU A 591 2.05 86.86 -81.51
C GLU A 591 2.43 87.33 -80.10
N LEU A 592 2.31 88.62 -79.77
CA LEU A 592 2.60 89.08 -78.41
C LEU A 592 1.45 88.76 -77.47
N GLN A 593 0.19 88.93 -77.90
CA GLN A 593 -0.97 88.51 -77.10
C GLN A 593 -1.13 86.99 -77.06
N LEU A 594 -0.88 86.30 -78.18
CA LEU A 594 -0.82 84.84 -78.25
C LEU A 594 0.34 84.32 -77.41
N LYS A 595 1.48 85.02 -77.33
CA LYS A 595 2.56 84.65 -76.43
C LYS A 595 2.21 84.93 -74.96
N GLU A 596 1.59 86.05 -74.60
CA GLU A 596 1.13 86.24 -73.22
C GLU A 596 0.07 85.20 -72.83
N LEU A 597 -0.83 84.82 -73.75
CA LEU A 597 -1.78 83.73 -73.58
C LEU A 597 -1.11 82.34 -73.58
N GLN A 598 -0.01 82.15 -74.31
CA GLN A 598 0.76 80.91 -74.33
C GLN A 598 1.61 80.77 -73.07
N ASP A 599 2.31 81.81 -72.63
CA ASP A 599 3.06 81.86 -71.37
C ASP A 599 2.08 81.67 -70.18
N GLN A 600 0.84 82.20 -70.26
CA GLN A 600 -0.24 81.90 -69.32
C GLN A 600 -0.74 80.44 -69.42
N LEU A 601 -0.96 79.92 -70.63
CA LEU A 601 -1.40 78.55 -70.85
C LEU A 601 -0.33 77.53 -70.43
N GLU A 602 0.94 77.81 -70.63
CA GLU A 602 2.08 77.00 -70.17
C GLU A 602 2.19 77.07 -68.64
N ALA A 603 1.93 78.23 -68.02
CA ALA A 603 1.80 78.34 -66.56
C ALA A 603 0.59 77.56 -66.02
N GLU A 604 -0.60 77.64 -66.64
CA GLU A 604 -1.77 76.85 -66.26
C GLU A 604 -1.57 75.35 -66.50
N GLN A 605 -0.88 74.95 -67.57
CA GLN A 605 -0.48 73.56 -67.81
C GLN A 605 0.54 73.09 -66.76
N TYR A 606 1.48 73.94 -66.34
CA TYR A 606 2.44 73.66 -65.28
C TYR A 606 1.74 73.50 -63.92
N PHE A 607 0.82 74.40 -63.55
CA PHE A 607 -0.02 74.23 -62.36
C PHE A 607 -0.94 73.01 -62.46
N SER A 608 -1.53 72.73 -63.62
CA SER A 608 -2.31 71.52 -63.88
C SER A 608 -1.47 70.25 -63.70
N SER A 609 -0.21 70.28 -64.14
CA SER A 609 0.76 69.19 -63.97
C SER A 609 1.16 69.00 -62.50
N LEU A 610 1.40 70.09 -61.77
CA LEU A 610 1.63 70.08 -60.32
C LEU A 610 0.43 69.51 -59.55
N TYR A 611 -0.79 69.97 -59.82
CA TYR A 611 -1.99 69.45 -59.17
C TYR A 611 -2.28 67.99 -59.55
N LYS A 612 -2.00 67.56 -60.79
CA LYS A 612 -2.08 66.15 -61.20
C LYS A 612 -1.05 65.29 -60.46
N THR A 613 0.18 65.78 -60.32
CA THR A 613 1.25 65.11 -59.56
C THR A 613 0.86 65.01 -58.08
N GLN A 614 0.43 66.10 -57.44
CA GLN A 614 0.00 66.10 -56.05
C GLN A 614 -1.23 65.21 -55.80
N VAL A 615 -2.19 65.16 -56.73
CA VAL A 615 -3.33 64.22 -56.66
C VAL A 615 -2.89 62.77 -56.88
N LYS A 616 -1.82 62.52 -57.62
CA LYS A 616 -1.23 61.17 -57.78
C LYS A 616 -0.48 60.76 -56.51
N GLU A 617 0.37 61.62 -55.97
CA GLU A 617 1.09 61.41 -54.70
C GLU A 617 0.12 61.15 -53.54
N LEU A 618 -0.94 61.95 -53.41
CA LEU A 618 -1.98 61.75 -52.38
C LEU A 618 -2.80 60.47 -52.60
N LYS A 619 -2.95 59.99 -53.84
CA LYS A 619 -3.57 58.68 -54.12
C LYS A 619 -2.64 57.54 -53.74
N GLU A 620 -1.36 57.62 -54.11
CA GLU A 620 -0.35 56.62 -53.75
C GLU A 620 -0.20 56.56 -52.22
N GLU A 621 -0.21 57.69 -51.51
CA GLU A 621 -0.21 57.73 -50.03
C GLU A 621 -1.50 57.14 -49.41
N ILE A 622 -2.66 57.27 -50.05
CA ILE A 622 -3.92 56.64 -49.62
C ILE A 622 -3.89 55.14 -49.89
N GLU A 623 -3.43 54.71 -51.07
CA GLU A 623 -3.32 53.29 -51.44
C GLU A 623 -2.33 52.55 -50.52
N ASP A 624 -1.18 53.15 -50.20
CA ASP A 624 -0.22 52.60 -49.25
C ASP A 624 -0.80 52.54 -47.82
N LYS A 625 -1.46 53.60 -47.34
CA LYS A 625 -2.16 53.56 -46.03
C LYS A 625 -3.26 52.50 -45.98
N GLN A 626 -3.93 52.24 -47.10
CA GLN A 626 -4.98 51.22 -47.19
C GLN A 626 -4.40 49.80 -47.30
N ARG A 627 -3.20 49.61 -47.89
CA ARG A 627 -2.42 48.37 -47.74
C ARG A 627 -2.07 48.11 -46.27
N PHE A 628 -1.44 49.08 -45.60
CA PHE A 628 -1.10 48.94 -44.18
C PHE A 628 -2.32 48.66 -43.30
N PHE A 629 -3.48 49.26 -43.59
CA PHE A 629 -4.72 48.96 -42.87
C PHE A 629 -5.15 47.49 -43.05
N ASN A 630 -5.13 46.97 -44.27
CA ASN A 630 -5.46 45.58 -44.55
C ASN A 630 -4.47 44.61 -43.88
N ASP A 631 -3.17 44.90 -43.96
CA ASP A 631 -2.12 44.08 -43.32
C ASP A 631 -2.33 44.00 -41.79
N PHE A 632 -2.66 45.13 -41.14
CA PHE A 632 -3.02 45.16 -39.72
C PHE A 632 -4.36 44.46 -39.41
N GLU A 633 -5.33 44.47 -40.32
CA GLU A 633 -6.60 43.76 -40.13
C GLU A 633 -6.43 42.23 -40.27
N GLU A 634 -5.57 41.77 -41.18
CA GLU A 634 -5.15 40.36 -41.26
C GLU A 634 -4.33 39.92 -40.03
N GLU A 635 -3.38 40.74 -39.57
CA GLU A 635 -2.62 40.46 -38.33
C GLU A 635 -3.56 40.35 -37.12
N LYS A 636 -4.48 41.32 -36.96
CA LYS A 636 -5.51 41.32 -35.91
C LYS A 636 -6.41 40.08 -35.99
N SER A 637 -6.81 39.67 -37.19
CA SER A 637 -7.63 38.46 -37.40
C SER A 637 -6.86 37.20 -36.99
N SER A 638 -5.60 37.08 -37.41
CA SER A 638 -4.69 35.99 -37.03
C SER A 638 -4.46 35.92 -35.51
N LEU A 639 -4.24 37.06 -34.86
CA LEU A 639 -4.09 37.15 -33.40
C LEU A 639 -5.37 36.77 -32.65
N CYS A 640 -6.55 37.18 -33.14
CA CYS A 640 -7.83 36.79 -32.57
C CYS A 640 -8.02 35.27 -32.62
N HIS A 641 -7.73 34.65 -33.77
CA HIS A 641 -7.83 33.20 -33.93
C HIS A 641 -6.81 32.43 -33.07
N GLN A 642 -5.60 32.96 -32.89
CA GLN A 642 -4.62 32.40 -31.96
C GLN A 642 -5.10 32.46 -30.50
N ILE A 643 -5.80 33.55 -30.11
CA ILE A 643 -6.41 33.69 -28.78
C ILE A 643 -7.57 32.69 -28.61
N GLU A 644 -8.44 32.51 -29.61
CA GLU A 644 -9.51 31.49 -29.59
C GLU A 644 -8.95 30.08 -29.38
N ILE A 645 -7.89 29.70 -30.11
CA ILE A 645 -7.21 28.41 -29.95
C ILE A 645 -6.58 28.29 -28.55
N ALA A 646 -5.98 29.37 -28.02
CA ALA A 646 -5.40 29.36 -26.68
C ALA A 646 -6.46 29.21 -25.58
N LEU A 647 -7.63 29.84 -25.72
CA LEU A 647 -8.77 29.71 -24.81
C LEU A 647 -9.34 28.28 -24.84
N ALA A 648 -9.61 27.71 -26.02
CA ALA A 648 -10.09 26.33 -26.15
C ALA A 648 -9.09 25.29 -25.59
N ARG A 649 -7.78 25.56 -25.69
CA ARG A 649 -6.73 24.76 -25.05
C ARG A 649 -6.76 24.90 -23.52
N ALA A 650 -6.92 26.13 -23.00
CA ALA A 650 -7.03 26.35 -21.55
C ALA A 650 -8.29 25.72 -20.94
N GLU A 651 -9.42 25.72 -21.66
CA GLU A 651 -10.66 25.05 -21.25
C GLU A 651 -10.52 23.53 -21.24
N THR A 652 -9.93 22.94 -22.28
CA THR A 652 -9.70 21.48 -22.34
C THR A 652 -8.67 21.02 -21.30
N GLU A 653 -7.60 21.79 -21.06
CA GLU A 653 -6.67 21.57 -19.95
C GLU A 653 -7.37 21.71 -18.58
N GLY A 654 -8.28 22.68 -18.42
CA GLY A 654 -9.07 22.86 -17.21
C GLY A 654 -10.02 21.68 -16.92
N ILE A 655 -10.60 21.07 -17.96
CA ILE A 655 -11.42 19.86 -17.84
C ILE A 655 -10.55 18.65 -17.48
N ALA A 656 -9.42 18.46 -18.18
CA ALA A 656 -8.50 17.35 -17.92
C ALA A 656 -7.89 17.42 -16.51
N ARG A 657 -7.50 18.63 -16.05
CA ARG A 657 -7.04 18.88 -14.69
C ARG A 657 -8.11 18.51 -13.66
N ARG A 658 -9.36 18.95 -13.85
CA ARG A 658 -10.47 18.63 -12.93
C ARG A 658 -10.74 17.13 -12.86
N GLN A 659 -10.67 16.41 -13.98
CA GLN A 659 -10.81 14.95 -14.01
C GLN A 659 -9.65 14.25 -13.29
N ALA A 660 -8.41 14.73 -13.44
CA ALA A 660 -7.26 14.22 -12.71
C ALA A 660 -7.35 14.49 -11.19
N GLU A 661 -7.84 15.67 -10.79
CA GLU A 661 -8.10 16.04 -9.39
C GLU A 661 -9.18 15.15 -8.77
N GLU A 662 -10.29 14.89 -9.49
CA GLU A 662 -11.38 14.00 -9.06
C GLU A 662 -10.90 12.55 -8.89
N LEU A 663 -10.17 12.01 -9.88
CA LEU A 663 -9.57 10.68 -9.82
C LEU A 663 -8.54 10.56 -8.69
N THR A 664 -7.73 11.59 -8.44
CA THR A 664 -6.77 11.60 -7.33
C THR A 664 -7.49 11.58 -5.99
N ALA A 665 -8.54 12.38 -5.82
CA ALA A 665 -9.34 12.41 -4.60
C ALA A 665 -10.08 11.08 -4.34
N ASP A 666 -10.50 10.34 -5.38
CA ASP A 666 -11.08 9.00 -5.22
C ASP A 666 -10.02 7.94 -4.88
N LEU A 667 -8.82 8.02 -5.46
CA LEU A 667 -7.70 7.14 -5.08
C LEU A 667 -7.23 7.39 -3.64
N GLU A 668 -7.24 8.64 -3.17
CA GLU A 668 -6.97 8.97 -1.76
C GLU A 668 -8.03 8.39 -0.82
N LYS A 669 -9.32 8.41 -1.22
CA LYS A 669 -10.40 7.75 -0.46
C LYS A 669 -10.23 6.24 -0.42
N GLU A 670 -9.95 5.57 -1.54
CA GLU A 670 -9.71 4.11 -1.52
C GLU A 670 -8.50 3.80 -0.64
N LYS A 671 -7.39 4.52 -0.79
CA LYS A 671 -6.19 4.35 0.05
C LYS A 671 -6.53 4.44 1.53
N ALA A 672 -7.25 5.49 1.96
CA ALA A 672 -7.65 5.65 3.36
C ALA A 672 -8.54 4.50 3.86
N ILE A 673 -9.43 3.98 3.01
CA ILE A 673 -10.24 2.78 3.33
C ILE A 673 -9.33 1.55 3.48
N ARG A 674 -8.35 1.33 2.58
CA ARG A 674 -7.40 0.20 2.69
C ARG A 674 -6.54 0.29 3.94
N GLU A 675 -6.07 1.47 4.30
CA GLU A 675 -5.27 1.69 5.52
C GLU A 675 -6.10 1.34 6.77
N LEU A 676 -7.40 1.68 6.81
CA LEU A 676 -8.32 1.28 7.88
C LEU A 676 -8.66 -0.23 7.87
N GLU A 677 -8.85 -0.85 6.69
CA GLU A 677 -9.03 -2.31 6.54
C GLU A 677 -7.83 -3.07 7.11
N ILE A 678 -6.61 -2.59 6.81
CA ILE A 678 -5.35 -3.16 7.32
C ILE A 678 -5.24 -2.94 8.83
N GLU A 679 -5.57 -1.76 9.35
CA GLU A 679 -5.47 -1.45 10.79
C GLU A 679 -6.48 -2.24 11.64
N ASP A 680 -7.72 -2.48 11.19
CA ASP A 680 -8.62 -3.43 11.85
C ASP A 680 -8.10 -4.88 11.78
N SER A 681 -7.60 -5.30 10.61
CA SER A 681 -7.02 -6.64 10.44
C SER A 681 -5.82 -6.86 11.38
N GLU A 682 -4.93 -5.88 11.51
CA GLU A 682 -3.83 -5.91 12.46
C GLU A 682 -4.33 -5.94 13.92
N ARG A 683 -5.32 -5.12 14.28
CA ARG A 683 -5.89 -5.13 15.65
C ARG A 683 -6.47 -6.49 16.00
N ARG A 684 -7.18 -7.16 15.08
CA ARG A 684 -7.66 -8.54 15.25
C ARG A 684 -6.50 -9.52 15.42
N LEU A 685 -5.52 -9.52 14.52
CA LEU A 685 -4.39 -10.46 14.59
C LEU A 685 -3.54 -10.27 15.87
N ARG A 686 -3.36 -9.02 16.34
CA ARG A 686 -2.71 -8.70 17.62
C ARG A 686 -3.54 -9.20 18.81
N SER A 687 -4.87 -9.06 18.77
CA SER A 687 -5.76 -9.61 19.80
C SER A 687 -5.73 -11.15 19.82
N GLU A 688 -5.82 -11.79 18.65
CA GLU A 688 -5.70 -13.24 18.54
C GLU A 688 -4.35 -13.74 19.06
N LEU A 689 -3.24 -13.09 18.69
CA LEU A 689 -1.89 -13.41 19.17
C LEU A 689 -1.84 -13.37 20.71
N ASN A 690 -2.32 -12.29 21.33
CA ASN A 690 -2.38 -12.18 22.79
C ASN A 690 -3.18 -13.34 23.42
N THR A 691 -4.34 -13.71 22.86
CA THR A 691 -5.09 -14.87 23.38
C THR A 691 -4.34 -16.20 23.20
N LYS A 692 -3.54 -16.37 22.14
CA LYS A 692 -2.67 -17.54 21.99
C LYS A 692 -1.54 -17.53 23.04
N GLU A 693 -0.93 -16.39 23.32
CA GLU A 693 0.09 -16.26 24.37
C GLU A 693 -0.49 -16.54 25.76
N GLU A 694 -1.68 -16.01 26.10
CA GLU A 694 -2.38 -16.36 27.35
C GLU A 694 -2.64 -17.86 27.46
N ILE A 695 -3.15 -18.49 26.39
CA ILE A 695 -3.37 -19.94 26.33
C ILE A 695 -2.05 -20.71 26.53
N ILE A 696 -0.99 -20.35 25.80
CA ILE A 696 0.35 -20.97 25.93
C ILE A 696 0.88 -20.83 27.36
N ASN A 697 0.77 -19.65 27.97
CA ASN A 697 1.16 -19.42 29.36
C ASN A 697 0.36 -20.29 30.35
N THR A 698 -0.95 -20.50 30.12
CA THR A 698 -1.73 -21.44 30.97
C THR A 698 -1.33 -22.90 30.78
N TYR A 699 -0.84 -23.30 29.60
CA TYR A 699 -0.31 -24.64 29.38
C TYR A 699 1.08 -24.82 30.00
N LEU A 700 1.99 -23.85 29.87
CA LEU A 700 3.31 -23.85 30.52
C LEU A 700 3.20 -23.91 32.05
N ASN A 701 2.24 -23.19 32.64
CA ASN A 701 1.96 -23.27 34.07
C ASN A 701 1.50 -24.68 34.48
N LYS A 702 0.58 -25.30 33.73
CA LYS A 702 0.13 -26.70 33.95
C LYS A 702 1.25 -27.71 33.76
N GLU A 703 2.13 -27.52 32.77
CA GLU A 703 3.31 -28.36 32.57
C GLU A 703 4.27 -28.25 33.78
N SER A 704 4.48 -27.05 34.31
CA SER A 704 5.26 -26.83 35.53
C SER A 704 4.62 -27.50 36.77
N GLU A 705 3.29 -27.48 36.89
CA GLU A 705 2.55 -28.18 37.95
C GLU A 705 2.67 -29.71 37.81
N TYR A 706 2.45 -30.25 36.61
CA TYR A 706 2.60 -31.68 36.34
C TYR A 706 4.03 -32.16 36.60
N SER A 707 5.04 -31.41 36.16
CA SER A 707 6.46 -31.69 36.43
C SER A 707 6.73 -31.79 37.95
N LYS A 708 6.25 -30.84 38.75
CA LYS A 708 6.35 -30.89 40.23
C LYS A 708 5.64 -32.10 40.82
N THR A 709 4.47 -32.49 40.32
CA THR A 709 3.81 -33.73 40.79
C THR A 709 4.57 -34.99 40.40
N VAL A 710 5.23 -35.02 39.24
CA VAL A 710 6.11 -36.12 38.84
C VAL A 710 7.33 -36.21 39.76
N GLU A 711 7.99 -35.09 40.08
CA GLU A 711 9.10 -35.06 41.05
C GLU A 711 8.70 -35.62 42.43
N ILE A 712 7.52 -35.23 42.93
CA ILE A 712 6.98 -35.72 44.20
C ILE A 712 6.75 -37.23 44.13
N ILE A 713 6.10 -37.74 43.07
CA ILE A 713 5.85 -39.17 42.87
C ILE A 713 7.17 -39.96 42.73
N THR A 714 8.21 -39.41 42.10
CA THR A 714 9.53 -40.06 42.06
C THR A 714 10.19 -40.13 43.43
N LYS A 715 10.08 -39.07 44.25
CA LYS A 715 10.59 -39.09 45.64
C LYS A 715 9.83 -40.07 46.52
N GLU A 716 8.50 -40.11 46.45
CA GLU A 716 7.70 -41.11 47.17
C GLU A 716 8.04 -42.55 46.72
N LYS A 717 8.31 -42.76 45.43
CA LYS A 717 8.79 -44.05 44.90
C LYS A 717 10.19 -44.41 45.42
N GLU A 718 11.09 -43.44 45.57
CA GLU A 718 12.45 -43.64 46.10
C GLU A 718 12.44 -43.91 47.61
N GLU A 719 11.60 -43.21 48.38
CA GLU A 719 11.31 -43.52 49.79
C GLU A 719 10.69 -44.92 49.97
N LEU A 720 9.78 -45.32 49.08
CA LEU A 720 9.23 -46.68 49.10
C LEU A 720 10.26 -47.74 48.68
N ASN A 721 11.10 -47.48 47.68
CA ASN A 721 12.17 -48.39 47.26
C ASN A 721 13.25 -48.57 48.34
N THR A 722 13.71 -47.49 48.97
CA THR A 722 14.66 -47.57 50.09
C THR A 722 14.05 -48.28 51.29
N LYS A 723 12.76 -48.08 51.58
CA LYS A 723 12.04 -48.82 52.62
C LYS A 723 11.85 -50.30 52.30
N ILE A 724 11.59 -50.65 51.04
CA ILE A 724 11.58 -52.04 50.57
C ILE A 724 12.98 -52.66 50.67
N HIS A 725 14.03 -51.92 50.33
CA HIS A 725 15.41 -52.38 50.46
C HIS A 725 15.78 -52.63 51.93
N PHE A 726 15.44 -51.71 52.83
CA PHE A 726 15.59 -51.86 54.28
C PHE A 726 14.83 -53.09 54.81
N MET A 727 13.56 -53.27 54.44
CA MET A 727 12.78 -54.46 54.83
C MET A 727 13.37 -55.77 54.29
N ASN A 728 13.91 -55.77 53.06
CA ASN A 728 14.62 -56.93 52.51
C ASN A 728 15.96 -57.17 53.22
N GLN A 729 16.66 -56.13 53.66
CA GLN A 729 17.90 -56.22 54.42
C GLN A 729 17.64 -56.73 55.85
N GLU A 730 16.60 -56.23 56.53
CA GLU A 730 16.11 -56.80 57.79
C GLU A 730 15.68 -58.26 57.62
N MET A 731 14.94 -58.60 56.56
CA MET A 731 14.52 -59.99 56.31
C MET A 731 15.72 -60.91 56.01
N ASN A 732 16.71 -60.44 55.24
CA ASN A 732 17.96 -61.17 55.03
C ASN A 732 18.76 -61.34 56.33
N ASN A 733 18.80 -60.31 57.18
CA ASN A 733 19.41 -60.41 58.51
C ASN A 733 18.66 -61.39 59.42
N TYR A 734 17.32 -61.44 59.34
CA TYR A 734 16.50 -62.42 60.07
C TYR A 734 16.69 -63.85 59.54
N ILE A 735 16.84 -64.01 58.23
CA ILE A 735 17.23 -65.29 57.60
C ILE A 735 18.62 -65.70 58.08
N ASN A 736 19.59 -64.79 58.10
CA ASN A 736 20.95 -65.09 58.58
C ASN A 736 21.00 -65.40 60.09
N GLN A 737 20.16 -64.77 60.92
CA GLN A 737 20.03 -65.09 62.35
C GLN A 737 19.28 -66.40 62.62
N THR A 738 18.33 -66.79 61.76
CA THR A 738 17.63 -68.08 61.87
C THR A 738 18.45 -69.23 61.28
N VAL A 739 19.29 -68.98 60.27
CA VAL A 739 20.36 -69.87 59.80
C VAL A 739 21.61 -69.72 60.69
N HIS A 740 21.41 -69.89 62.00
CA HIS A 740 22.52 -70.11 62.94
C HIS A 740 23.11 -71.51 62.64
N ASN A 741 24.05 -71.57 61.70
CA ASN A 741 24.68 -72.82 61.27
C ASN A 741 25.28 -73.59 62.46
N ASP A 742 25.85 -72.91 63.46
CA ASP A 742 26.34 -73.54 64.70
C ASP A 742 25.24 -74.26 65.46
N LYS A 743 24.00 -73.73 65.45
CA LYS A 743 22.86 -74.33 66.13
C LYS A 743 22.30 -75.49 65.31
N VAL A 744 22.28 -75.38 63.98
CA VAL A 744 21.93 -76.49 63.08
C VAL A 744 22.96 -77.61 63.16
N GLU A 745 24.25 -77.30 63.30
CA GLU A 745 25.33 -78.29 63.44
C GLU A 745 25.35 -78.91 64.84
N GLN A 746 25.14 -78.13 65.92
CA GLN A 746 24.88 -78.66 67.27
C GLN A 746 23.68 -79.61 67.23
N LEU A 747 22.56 -79.20 66.65
CA LEU A 747 21.36 -80.03 66.51
C LEU A 747 21.59 -81.22 65.59
N THR A 748 22.50 -81.15 64.61
CA THR A 748 22.84 -82.29 63.73
C THR A 748 23.72 -83.32 64.45
N LYS A 749 24.70 -82.88 65.23
CA LYS A 749 25.50 -83.74 66.11
C LYS A 749 24.64 -84.35 67.22
N GLN A 750 23.77 -83.55 67.83
CA GLN A 750 22.75 -84.04 68.77
C GLN A 750 21.75 -84.98 68.09
N LEU A 751 21.36 -84.76 66.82
CA LEU A 751 20.50 -85.66 66.05
C LEU A 751 21.19 -86.97 65.66
N GLN A 752 22.52 -86.98 65.46
CA GLN A 752 23.28 -88.21 65.27
C GLN A 752 23.37 -89.02 66.58
N GLN A 753 23.63 -88.35 67.70
CA GLN A 753 23.61 -88.95 69.04
C GLN A 753 22.20 -89.43 69.42
N GLU A 754 21.17 -88.64 69.14
CA GLU A 754 19.77 -89.02 69.28
C GLU A 754 19.39 -90.13 68.32
N LYS A 755 19.90 -90.22 67.09
CA LYS A 755 19.59 -91.36 66.20
C LYS A 755 20.13 -92.67 66.78
N LEU A 756 21.29 -92.65 67.43
CA LEU A 756 21.82 -93.80 68.16
C LEU A 756 20.91 -94.18 69.35
N LEU A 757 20.52 -93.20 70.16
CA LEU A 757 19.62 -93.39 71.31
C LEU A 757 18.17 -93.71 70.88
N LYS A 758 17.72 -93.24 69.72
CA LYS A 758 16.40 -93.50 69.13
C LYS A 758 16.36 -94.84 68.42
N GLN A 759 17.45 -95.38 67.91
CA GLN A 759 17.48 -96.79 67.52
C GLN A 759 17.25 -97.71 68.74
N GLN A 760 17.76 -97.32 69.91
CA GLN A 760 17.48 -98.00 71.18
C GLN A 760 16.07 -97.71 71.71
N ALA A 761 15.55 -96.49 71.52
CA ALA A 761 14.21 -96.11 71.94
C ALA A 761 13.10 -96.59 70.99
N VAL A 762 13.36 -96.87 69.71
CA VAL A 762 12.40 -97.45 68.74
C VAL A 762 11.98 -98.85 69.19
N ASN A 763 12.92 -99.64 69.69
CA ASN A 763 12.65 -100.92 70.37
C ASN A 763 11.83 -100.76 71.68
N LYS A 764 11.63 -99.52 72.14
CA LYS A 764 10.88 -99.13 73.35
C LYS A 764 9.67 -98.22 73.06
N LEU A 765 9.45 -97.87 71.79
CA LEU A 765 8.35 -97.03 71.29
C LEU A 765 7.39 -97.83 70.39
N ALA A 766 7.69 -99.11 70.15
CA ALA A 766 6.65 -100.10 69.85
C ALA A 766 5.65 -100.28 71.03
N GLU A 767 6.06 -99.93 72.25
CA GLU A 767 5.28 -100.11 73.48
C GLU A 767 4.34 -98.94 73.81
N ILE A 768 4.64 -97.72 73.34
CA ILE A 768 3.84 -96.51 73.61
C ILE A 768 3.07 -96.08 72.36
N MET A 769 2.14 -96.94 71.96
CA MET A 769 1.03 -96.57 71.08
C MET A 769 0.12 -95.50 71.71
N ASN A 770 -0.57 -94.74 70.86
CA ASN A 770 -1.84 -94.03 71.11
C ASN A 770 -1.86 -92.83 72.09
N ARG A 771 -1.85 -91.59 71.54
CA ARG A 771 -2.61 -90.34 71.91
C ARG A 771 -1.85 -89.09 71.37
N ARG A 772 -2.44 -88.01 70.82
CA ARG A 772 -3.75 -87.70 70.18
C ARG A 772 -3.66 -86.30 69.49
N ASP A 773 -4.55 -85.98 68.55
CA ASP A 773 -4.51 -84.80 67.64
C ASP A 773 -5.15 -83.48 68.17
N MET A 774 -4.93 -82.32 67.49
CA MET A 774 -5.98 -81.42 66.91
C MET A 774 -5.61 -79.91 66.60
N ASN A 775 -5.64 -79.54 65.30
CA ASN A 775 -6.47 -78.50 64.60
C ASN A 775 -6.50 -76.93 64.83
N LEU A 776 -6.64 -76.22 63.67
CA LEU A 776 -7.57 -75.10 63.29
C LEU A 776 -7.22 -73.56 63.25
N SER A 777 -7.31 -73.00 62.01
CA SER A 777 -7.99 -71.73 61.58
C SER A 777 -7.41 -70.31 61.86
N GLY A 778 -7.96 -69.27 61.19
CA GLY A 778 -7.47 -67.87 61.16
C GLY A 778 -8.53 -66.77 60.86
N LYS A 779 -8.13 -65.50 60.64
CA LYS A 779 -9.06 -64.35 60.43
C LYS A 779 -8.46 -63.11 59.71
N LYS A 780 -9.31 -62.17 59.26
CA LYS A 780 -8.98 -60.96 58.44
C LYS A 780 -8.80 -59.65 59.24
N SER A 781 -8.15 -58.66 58.61
CA SER A 781 -7.80 -57.32 59.13
C SER A 781 -8.96 -56.30 59.15
N LYS A 782 -8.74 -55.13 59.77
CA LYS A 782 -9.71 -54.04 60.01
C LYS A 782 -9.03 -52.65 59.91
N GLY A 783 -9.60 -51.73 59.12
CA GLY A 783 -9.06 -50.37 58.89
C GLY A 783 -9.36 -49.36 60.02
N SER A 784 -8.67 -48.20 60.00
CA SER A 784 -8.62 -47.24 61.12
C SER A 784 -9.33 -45.90 60.83
N SER A 785 -9.66 -45.16 61.90
CA SER A 785 -10.55 -43.99 61.90
C SER A 785 -9.92 -42.66 61.43
N ALA A 786 -8.72 -42.67 60.83
CA ALA A 786 -7.97 -41.45 60.54
C ALA A 786 -8.47 -40.71 59.28
N ASP A 787 -8.72 -41.43 58.18
CA ASP A 787 -8.90 -40.83 56.85
C ASP A 787 -10.20 -40.01 56.70
N LEU A 788 -11.25 -40.39 57.44
CA LEU A 788 -12.53 -39.69 57.47
C LEU A 788 -12.36 -38.19 57.83
N ARG A 789 -11.45 -37.86 58.74
CA ARG A 789 -11.20 -36.47 59.18
C ARG A 789 -10.37 -35.63 58.20
N ARG A 790 -9.69 -36.26 57.23
CA ARG A 790 -9.04 -35.53 56.13
C ARG A 790 -10.07 -35.12 55.07
N LYS A 791 -10.88 -36.09 54.61
CA LYS A 791 -11.92 -35.87 53.59
C LYS A 791 -12.96 -34.83 54.01
N GLU A 792 -13.29 -34.73 55.30
CA GLU A 792 -14.24 -33.72 55.79
C GLU A 792 -13.71 -32.27 55.67
N LYS A 793 -12.40 -32.04 55.83
CA LYS A 793 -11.79 -30.71 55.61
C LYS A 793 -11.70 -30.37 54.12
N GLU A 794 -11.32 -31.34 53.31
CA GLU A 794 -11.19 -31.24 51.86
C GLU A 794 -12.53 -30.89 51.19
N CYS A 795 -13.61 -31.57 51.61
CA CYS A 795 -14.97 -31.29 51.15
C CYS A 795 -15.42 -29.85 51.45
N ARG A 796 -15.13 -29.31 52.64
CA ARG A 796 -15.46 -27.90 52.97
C ARG A 796 -14.66 -26.90 52.14
N LYS A 797 -13.40 -27.20 51.81
CA LYS A 797 -12.59 -26.34 50.93
C LYS A 797 -13.17 -26.30 49.52
N LEU A 798 -13.41 -27.46 48.91
CA LEU A 798 -14.02 -27.58 47.58
C LEU A 798 -15.40 -26.89 47.50
N GLN A 799 -16.18 -26.92 48.59
CA GLN A 799 -17.46 -26.22 48.66
C GLN A 799 -17.31 -24.68 48.73
N GLN A 800 -16.25 -24.16 49.36
CA GLN A 800 -15.93 -22.73 49.36
C GLN A 800 -15.40 -22.29 48.00
N ASP A 801 -14.49 -23.05 47.40
CA ASP A 801 -13.93 -22.81 46.07
C ASP A 801 -15.06 -22.76 45.02
N LEU A 802 -16.01 -23.70 45.08
CA LEU A 802 -17.20 -23.73 44.20
C LEU A 802 -18.13 -22.51 44.37
N THR A 803 -18.22 -21.90 45.56
CA THR A 803 -19.00 -20.66 45.71
C THR A 803 -18.28 -19.43 45.16
N THR A 804 -16.96 -19.31 45.34
CA THR A 804 -16.22 -18.17 44.77
C THR A 804 -16.18 -18.25 43.24
N GLU A 805 -16.05 -19.45 42.68
CA GLU A 805 -16.10 -19.68 41.23
C GLU A 805 -17.47 -19.31 40.64
N ARG A 806 -18.58 -19.70 41.29
CA ARG A 806 -19.94 -19.26 40.90
C ARG A 806 -20.12 -17.75 40.93
N GLU A 807 -19.58 -17.08 41.94
CA GLU A 807 -19.69 -15.62 42.07
C GLU A 807 -18.84 -14.89 41.00
N ASN A 808 -17.64 -15.40 40.69
CA ASN A 808 -16.84 -14.93 39.57
C ASN A 808 -17.57 -15.10 38.22
N TYR A 809 -18.17 -16.27 37.95
CA TYR A 809 -19.00 -16.49 36.76
C TYR A 809 -20.20 -15.54 36.70
N SER A 810 -20.88 -15.29 37.83
CA SER A 810 -22.01 -14.36 37.89
C SER A 810 -21.59 -12.91 37.62
N GLN A 811 -20.40 -12.49 38.08
CA GLN A 811 -19.84 -11.17 37.77
C GLN A 811 -19.44 -11.05 36.30
N MET A 812 -18.86 -12.09 35.69
CA MET A 812 -18.51 -12.11 34.27
C MET A 812 -19.75 -12.02 33.36
N VAL A 813 -20.81 -12.79 33.67
CA VAL A 813 -22.10 -12.70 32.94
C VAL A 813 -22.71 -11.29 33.09
N SER A 814 -22.66 -10.70 34.28
CA SER A 814 -23.14 -9.33 34.52
C SER A 814 -22.38 -8.28 33.70
N ARG A 815 -21.05 -8.42 33.55
CA ARG A 815 -20.23 -7.55 32.68
C ARG A 815 -20.61 -7.68 31.22
N PHE A 816 -20.60 -8.90 30.65
CA PHE A 816 -20.98 -9.10 29.25
C PHE A 816 -22.41 -8.67 28.94
N GLN A 817 -23.35 -8.82 29.89
CA GLN A 817 -24.72 -8.35 29.70
C GLN A 817 -24.85 -6.82 29.78
N LYS A 818 -24.00 -6.14 30.56
CA LYS A 818 -23.87 -4.67 30.55
C LYS A 818 -23.22 -4.19 29.24
N GLU A 819 -22.10 -4.76 28.84
CA GLU A 819 -21.38 -4.43 27.60
C GLU A 819 -22.27 -4.64 26.37
N ALA A 820 -23.05 -5.72 26.32
CA ALA A 820 -24.06 -5.93 25.27
C ALA A 820 -25.14 -4.84 25.25
N SER A 821 -25.59 -4.34 26.42
CA SER A 821 -26.56 -3.24 26.48
C SER A 821 -25.98 -1.89 26.06
N GLU A 822 -24.69 -1.65 26.33
CA GLU A 822 -23.98 -0.44 25.94
C GLU A 822 -23.69 -0.45 24.42
N MET A 823 -23.29 -1.59 23.86
CA MET A 823 -23.21 -1.82 22.41
C MET A 823 -24.58 -1.60 21.71
N GLN A 824 -25.67 -2.10 22.30
CA GLN A 824 -27.03 -1.94 21.76
C GLN A 824 -27.46 -0.46 21.74
N ALA A 825 -27.05 0.34 22.73
CA ALA A 825 -27.31 1.78 22.78
C ALA A 825 -26.49 2.54 21.72
N ILE A 826 -25.18 2.25 21.61
CA ILE A 826 -24.29 2.87 20.61
C ILE A 826 -24.82 2.62 19.19
N LEU A 827 -25.21 1.39 18.87
CA LEU A 827 -25.81 1.03 17.57
C LEU A 827 -27.15 1.72 17.30
N TYR A 828 -27.93 2.04 18.34
CA TYR A 828 -29.16 2.82 18.19
C TYR A 828 -28.87 4.29 17.87
N ASP A 829 -27.95 4.91 18.61
CA ASP A 829 -27.57 6.31 18.41
C ASP A 829 -26.86 6.53 17.06
N GLU A 830 -25.96 5.62 16.67
CA GLU A 830 -25.33 5.60 15.34
C GLU A 830 -26.38 5.44 14.23
N SER A 831 -27.40 4.59 14.44
CA SER A 831 -28.50 4.43 13.49
C SER A 831 -29.33 5.72 13.34
N GLN A 832 -29.59 6.46 14.44
CA GLN A 832 -30.26 7.77 14.36
C GLN A 832 -29.38 8.81 13.67
N LEU A 833 -28.08 8.87 13.98
CA LEU A 833 -27.13 9.78 13.35
C LEU A 833 -27.02 9.54 11.83
N LYS A 834 -26.99 8.27 11.41
CA LYS A 834 -26.99 7.88 10.00
C LYS A 834 -28.25 8.33 9.25
N VAL A 835 -29.43 8.23 9.88
CA VAL A 835 -30.68 8.76 9.31
C VAL A 835 -30.60 10.28 9.16
N LYS A 836 -30.08 10.99 10.17
CA LYS A 836 -29.92 12.46 10.07
C LYS A 836 -28.96 12.87 8.96
N LEU A 837 -27.77 12.28 8.89
CA LEU A 837 -26.77 12.59 7.86
C LEU A 837 -27.30 12.30 6.44
N GLN A 838 -28.12 11.25 6.26
CA GLN A 838 -28.79 11.00 4.99
C GLN A 838 -29.79 12.09 4.61
N MET A 839 -30.52 12.66 5.58
CA MET A 839 -31.48 13.75 5.34
C MET A 839 -30.77 15.08 5.04
N GLU A 840 -29.62 15.33 5.64
CA GLU A 840 -28.76 16.49 5.33
C GLU A 840 -28.15 16.38 3.93
N LEU A 841 -27.62 15.20 3.57
CA LEU A 841 -27.13 14.89 2.23
C LEU A 841 -28.22 15.09 1.16
N ASP A 842 -29.42 14.53 1.39
CA ASP A 842 -30.58 14.67 0.50
C ASP A 842 -30.98 16.14 0.29
N SER A 843 -30.86 16.96 1.33
CA SER A 843 -31.14 18.41 1.24
C SER A 843 -30.05 19.15 0.45
N LYS A 844 -28.78 18.73 0.56
CA LYS A 844 -27.64 19.32 -0.17
C LYS A 844 -27.63 18.91 -1.65
N ASP A 845 -28.05 17.69 -1.97
CA ASP A 845 -28.28 17.27 -3.36
C ASP A 845 -29.40 18.10 -4.02
N ALA A 846 -30.48 18.41 -3.30
CA ALA A 846 -31.54 19.28 -3.82
C ALA A 846 -31.07 20.73 -4.03
N GLU A 847 -30.18 21.26 -3.18
CA GLU A 847 -29.55 22.57 -3.36
C GLU A 847 -28.61 22.58 -4.57
N ASN A 848 -27.76 21.56 -4.73
CA ASN A 848 -26.90 21.38 -5.90
C ASN A 848 -27.70 21.29 -7.20
N GLU A 849 -28.84 20.58 -7.22
CA GLU A 849 -29.70 20.51 -8.39
C GLU A 849 -30.36 21.87 -8.72
N GLN A 850 -30.80 22.66 -7.71
CA GLN A 850 -31.28 24.03 -7.96
C GLN A 850 -30.16 24.96 -8.48
N LEU A 851 -28.91 24.76 -8.09
CA LEU A 851 -27.76 25.49 -8.63
C LEU A 851 -27.44 25.06 -10.08
N ARG A 852 -27.48 23.76 -10.38
CA ARG A 852 -27.31 23.23 -11.75
C ARG A 852 -28.41 23.72 -12.70
N GLN A 853 -29.67 23.75 -12.26
CA GLN A 853 -30.78 24.28 -13.06
C GLN A 853 -30.62 25.79 -13.34
N LYS A 854 -30.17 26.58 -12.36
CA LYS A 854 -29.82 28.00 -12.56
C LYS A 854 -28.64 28.20 -13.51
N MET A 855 -27.65 27.31 -13.49
CA MET A 855 -26.51 27.34 -14.40
C MET A 855 -26.92 27.00 -15.83
N ILE A 856 -27.78 25.98 -16.02
CA ILE A 856 -28.36 25.62 -17.33
C ILE A 856 -29.17 26.79 -17.90
N LEU A 857 -30.00 27.45 -17.09
CA LEU A 857 -30.76 28.63 -17.52
C LEU A 857 -29.85 29.76 -18.05
N ARG A 858 -28.76 30.09 -17.34
CA ARG A 858 -27.79 31.10 -17.83
C ARG A 858 -27.06 30.67 -19.10
N LEU A 859 -26.72 29.39 -19.23
CA LEU A 859 -26.08 28.87 -20.44
C LEU A 859 -27.04 28.86 -21.65
N SER A 860 -28.36 28.78 -21.44
CA SER A 860 -29.33 29.04 -22.51
C SER A 860 -29.45 30.52 -22.88
N ASP A 861 -29.36 31.46 -21.92
CA ASP A 861 -29.40 32.90 -22.20
C ASP A 861 -28.25 33.33 -23.15
N GLU A 862 -27.05 32.80 -22.95
CA GLU A 862 -25.88 33.11 -23.79
C GLU A 862 -25.99 32.57 -25.24
N HIS A 863 -26.91 31.63 -25.50
CA HIS A 863 -27.14 31.07 -26.84
C HIS A 863 -28.31 31.72 -27.60
N ILE A 864 -29.11 32.59 -26.97
CA ILE A 864 -30.28 33.26 -27.59
C ILE A 864 -29.95 34.71 -27.96
N ILE A 865 -28.95 34.88 -28.85
CA ILE A 865 -28.64 36.17 -29.50
C ILE A 865 -28.96 36.15 -31.01
N ASN A 866 -29.19 34.96 -31.60
CA ASN A 866 -29.62 34.83 -32.99
C ASN A 866 -31.09 34.39 -33.14
N SER A 867 -31.81 35.06 -34.05
CA SER A 867 -33.21 34.84 -34.46
C SER A 867 -34.34 35.21 -33.46
N THR A 868 -34.71 36.49 -33.49
CA THR A 868 -36.10 36.99 -33.54
C THR A 868 -37.19 36.25 -32.73
N ILE A 869 -37.09 36.25 -31.40
CA ILE A 869 -38.26 36.26 -30.53
C ILE A 869 -38.10 37.40 -29.52
N LYS A 870 -38.96 38.42 -29.62
CA LYS A 870 -39.26 39.35 -28.53
C LYS A 870 -40.62 38.97 -27.94
N GLU A 871 -40.89 39.44 -26.72
CA GLU A 871 -42.17 39.29 -26.01
C GLU A 871 -42.48 37.85 -25.56
N ILE A 872 -41.70 37.38 -24.57
CA ILE A 872 -42.23 36.57 -23.46
C ILE A 872 -42.04 37.41 -22.19
N GLU A 873 -43.10 37.52 -21.37
CA GLU A 873 -43.12 38.39 -20.20
C GLU A 873 -42.33 37.81 -19.02
N SER A 874 -41.82 38.68 -18.14
CA SER A 874 -40.95 38.32 -17.02
C SER A 874 -41.62 37.53 -15.87
N ASN A 875 -42.83 37.01 -16.06
CA ASN A 875 -43.58 36.23 -15.07
C ASN A 875 -43.39 34.71 -15.20
N ASP A 876 -43.05 34.18 -16.39
CA ASP A 876 -42.94 32.71 -16.57
C ASP A 876 -41.71 32.09 -15.86
N MET A 877 -40.79 32.91 -15.35
CA MET A 877 -39.60 32.44 -14.62
C MET A 877 -39.92 31.80 -13.25
N GLU A 878 -41.11 31.99 -12.69
CA GLU A 878 -41.55 31.24 -11.50
C GLU A 878 -42.12 29.84 -11.84
N ASN A 879 -42.65 29.65 -13.06
CA ASN A 879 -43.41 28.43 -13.43
C ASN A 879 -42.58 27.14 -13.50
N PHE A 880 -41.25 27.23 -13.54
CA PHE A 880 -40.35 26.06 -13.48
C PHE A 880 -40.01 25.60 -12.06
N ARG A 881 -40.38 26.34 -11.02
CA ARG A 881 -40.04 26.01 -9.64
C ARG A 881 -41.16 25.20 -8.97
N LEU A 882 -41.06 23.87 -9.04
CA LEU A 882 -42.00 22.94 -8.39
C LEU A 882 -41.86 22.90 -6.87
N GLU A 883 -42.15 24.03 -6.21
CA GLU A 883 -42.21 24.16 -4.75
C GLU A 883 -43.44 24.98 -4.30
N GLY A 884 -43.96 24.69 -3.11
CA GLY A 884 -45.16 25.36 -2.59
C GLY A 884 -45.86 24.63 -1.44
N TRP A 885 -46.96 25.21 -0.97
CA TRP A 885 -47.67 24.75 0.24
C TRP A 885 -48.67 23.63 -0.04
N LEU A 886 -48.37 22.40 0.39
CA LEU A 886 -49.27 21.24 0.29
C LEU A 886 -49.99 20.98 1.63
N SER A 887 -51.26 20.58 1.57
CA SER A 887 -52.01 20.14 2.74
C SER A 887 -52.03 18.61 2.81
N ILE A 888 -51.48 18.01 3.87
CA ILE A 888 -51.41 16.55 4.04
C ILE A 888 -52.10 16.08 5.34
N PRO A 889 -52.51 14.80 5.43
CA PRO A 889 -53.11 14.26 6.65
C PRO A 889 -52.15 14.35 7.85
N ASN A 890 -52.64 14.85 9.00
CA ASN A 890 -51.80 14.95 10.19
C ASN A 890 -51.52 13.57 10.82
N LYS A 891 -52.49 12.64 10.73
CA LYS A 891 -52.33 11.18 10.87
C LYS A 891 -53.36 10.46 9.98
N GLN A 892 -53.24 9.14 9.89
CA GLN A 892 -54.06 8.23 9.08
C GLN A 892 -55.59 8.38 9.24
N ASN A 893 -56.09 8.86 10.39
CA ASN A 893 -57.51 9.18 10.60
C ASN A 893 -57.78 10.70 10.50
N ILE A 894 -57.97 11.18 9.26
CA ILE A 894 -58.21 12.59 8.93
C ILE A 894 -59.40 13.16 9.73
N ARG A 895 -60.49 12.40 9.92
CA ARG A 895 -61.71 12.85 10.63
C ARG A 895 -61.48 13.25 12.09
N ARG A 896 -60.41 12.79 12.74
CA ARG A 896 -60.08 13.13 14.13
C ARG A 896 -58.91 14.10 14.30
N HIS A 897 -58.06 14.29 13.29
CA HIS A 897 -56.79 15.01 13.42
C HIS A 897 -56.52 16.06 12.34
N GLY A 898 -57.39 16.16 11.33
CA GLY A 898 -57.36 17.20 10.31
C GLY A 898 -56.18 17.11 9.33
N TRP A 899 -56.01 18.21 8.60
CA TRP A 899 -54.94 18.44 7.62
C TRP A 899 -53.91 19.39 8.22
N ARG A 900 -52.62 19.12 7.98
CA ARG A 900 -51.52 20.06 8.25
C ARG A 900 -51.01 20.63 6.92
N LYS A 901 -50.70 21.92 6.89
CA LYS A 901 -49.92 22.52 5.79
C LYS A 901 -48.45 22.24 6.02
N GLN A 902 -47.72 21.87 4.98
CA GLN A 902 -46.27 21.79 4.95
C GLN A 902 -45.77 22.38 3.62
N TYR A 903 -44.60 22.98 3.64
CA TYR A 903 -43.96 23.52 2.44
C TYR A 903 -43.23 22.39 1.73
N VAL A 904 -43.45 22.21 0.43
CA VAL A 904 -42.94 21.07 -0.35
C VAL A 904 -42.02 21.56 -1.44
N VAL A 905 -40.90 20.87 -1.67
CA VAL A 905 -39.96 21.09 -2.77
C VAL A 905 -39.84 19.78 -3.54
N VAL A 906 -40.11 19.81 -4.84
CA VAL A 906 -39.96 18.66 -5.75
C VAL A 906 -38.64 18.77 -6.50
N SER A 907 -37.74 17.82 -6.26
CA SER A 907 -36.53 17.59 -7.06
C SER A 907 -36.82 16.54 -8.15
N SER A 908 -35.91 16.40 -9.12
CA SER A 908 -35.98 15.40 -10.20
C SER A 908 -36.07 13.94 -9.70
N ARG A 909 -35.68 13.67 -8.44
CA ARG A 909 -35.65 12.31 -7.85
C ARG A 909 -36.41 12.16 -6.52
N LYS A 910 -36.67 13.24 -5.79
CA LYS A 910 -37.25 13.22 -4.44
C LYS A 910 -38.24 14.36 -4.21
N ILE A 911 -39.30 14.12 -3.43
CA ILE A 911 -40.21 15.14 -2.90
C ILE A 911 -39.88 15.36 -1.42
N ILE A 912 -39.55 16.59 -1.05
CA ILE A 912 -39.07 16.98 0.27
C ILE A 912 -40.10 17.90 0.94
N PHE A 913 -40.45 17.63 2.20
CA PHE A 913 -41.45 18.37 2.96
C PHE A 913 -40.78 19.09 4.14
N TYR A 914 -41.11 20.35 4.36
CA TYR A 914 -40.65 21.20 5.45
C TYR A 914 -41.85 21.70 6.26
N ASN A 915 -41.64 22.05 7.54
CA ASN A 915 -42.73 22.57 8.39
C ASN A 915 -43.10 24.02 8.03
N SER A 916 -42.11 24.82 7.63
CA SER A 916 -42.27 26.15 7.06
C SER A 916 -41.32 26.38 5.89
N GLU A 917 -41.59 27.44 5.14
CA GLU A 917 -40.73 27.93 4.04
C GLU A 917 -39.36 28.45 4.54
N VAL A 918 -39.27 28.90 5.79
CA VAL A 918 -38.02 29.37 6.41
C VAL A 918 -37.12 28.20 6.82
N ASP A 919 -37.70 27.06 7.20
CA ASP A 919 -36.96 25.86 7.61
C ASP A 919 -36.08 25.31 6.48
N LYS A 920 -36.50 25.49 5.22
CA LYS A 920 -35.77 25.08 4.00
C LYS A 920 -34.30 25.49 3.96
N ALA A 921 -33.92 26.56 4.67
CA ALA A 921 -32.54 27.07 4.72
C ALA A 921 -31.81 26.78 6.06
N LYS A 922 -32.47 26.20 7.06
CA LYS A 922 -31.98 26.18 8.46
C LYS A 922 -32.35 24.94 9.31
N ALA A 923 -33.21 24.04 8.85
CA ALA A 923 -33.67 22.90 9.63
C ALA A 923 -33.93 21.64 8.78
N ASP A 924 -33.84 20.48 9.44
CA ASP A 924 -33.99 19.16 8.82
C ASP A 924 -35.41 19.00 8.20
N PRO A 925 -35.56 18.38 7.00
CA PRO A 925 -36.85 18.17 6.38
C PRO A 925 -37.75 17.21 7.19
N ALA A 926 -39.05 17.49 7.24
CA ALA A 926 -40.03 16.74 8.03
C ALA A 926 -40.52 15.43 7.37
N LEU A 927 -40.30 15.26 6.06
CA LEU A 927 -40.51 14.02 5.31
C LEU A 927 -39.74 14.08 3.98
N ILE A 928 -39.23 12.95 3.49
CA ILE A 928 -38.66 12.79 2.15
C ILE A 928 -39.31 11.57 1.49
N LEU A 929 -39.71 11.68 0.22
CA LEU A 929 -40.28 10.60 -0.59
C LEU A 929 -39.51 10.46 -1.91
N ASP A 930 -39.02 9.26 -2.23
CA ASP A 930 -38.40 9.00 -3.54
C ASP A 930 -39.46 8.96 -4.65
N LEU A 931 -39.28 9.73 -5.73
CA LEU A 931 -40.17 9.70 -6.90
C LEU A 931 -40.20 8.31 -7.56
N SER A 932 -39.10 7.56 -7.52
CA SER A 932 -39.01 6.18 -8.00
C SER A 932 -39.83 5.16 -7.19
N LYS A 933 -40.35 5.56 -6.02
CA LYS A 933 -41.23 4.75 -5.16
C LYS A 933 -42.68 5.25 -5.14
N LEU A 934 -43.01 6.30 -5.92
CA LEU A 934 -44.37 6.82 -6.06
C LEU A 934 -45.10 6.12 -7.21
N PHE A 935 -46.15 5.37 -6.87
CA PHE A 935 -47.01 4.69 -7.83
C PHE A 935 -48.19 5.59 -8.23
N HIS A 936 -48.47 5.70 -9.53
CA HIS A 936 -49.63 6.45 -10.01
C HIS A 936 -50.92 5.68 -9.73
N VAL A 937 -51.58 6.01 -8.62
CA VAL A 937 -52.90 5.46 -8.27
C VAL A 937 -53.95 6.16 -9.14
N ARG A 938 -54.81 5.38 -9.82
CA ARG A 938 -55.96 5.93 -10.57
C ARG A 938 -56.81 6.81 -9.65
N SER A 939 -57.33 7.91 -10.20
CA SER A 939 -58.27 8.76 -9.48
C SER A 939 -59.45 7.95 -8.96
N VAL A 940 -59.69 8.01 -7.65
CA VAL A 940 -60.95 7.53 -7.06
C VAL A 940 -62.01 8.55 -7.42
N THR A 941 -62.77 8.27 -8.47
CA THR A 941 -63.95 9.04 -8.86
C THR A 941 -64.91 9.12 -7.68
N GLN A 942 -65.24 10.34 -7.27
CA GLN A 942 -66.44 10.63 -6.45
C GLN A 942 -67.67 10.71 -7.36
#